data_AF-A0A5J4DUQ8-F1
#
_entry.id   AF-A0A5J4DUQ8-F1
#
_cell.length_a   1.000
_cell.length_b   1.000
_cell.length_c   1.000
_cell.angle_alpha   90.00
_cell.angle_beta   90.00
_cell.angle_gamma   90.00
#
_symmetry.space_group_name_H-M   'P 1'
#
loop_
_entity.id
_entity.type
_entity.pdbx_description
1 polymer ?
#
loop_
_entity_poly.entity_id
_entity_poly.type
_entity_poly.pdbx_seq_one_letter_code
_entity_poly.pdbx_strand_id
1 'polypeptide(L)'
;MILEPYITGMQTHVVKLLLVIILSVITFQVAIAEQGTFVDEIQFIQYLDENTALEEVRNGNLDMYYFRISSDRINDVKSREGLQVFESTGGSYSILVNPAESEKFNPFSIKEVRFALNYLVDRKLIVNELMGGYGTTMISNYGPYDPDYLYIVDELESFHFRYNPSLAEEMITTALSNVGAKKINGLWTYDGKDIELIAFIRSDDPVRKSIGGILSYELERIGFKVTKDFGDLNKAFVNVYGSNPADMKWSFYTEGWGGRSAFVKYDPVGLGQMYSPWFSNMPGFNDPSYWTYQNDYLDTITQKIYTGNFSSAEERIDLFKEATVEGVNESVRIFLASKIDQYVVNEKIDGIINDFGAGVPTRFTAINARTDSDSLKIGVKQIYQGAWNPVMGFSDIYSRQIWDTLYDPSVFKHPYTGNTFPIRTAYVIETAGPDGKLDVPDDAIIWDPVLQSWREVYPNTQSTSKVTFDLTLSKWHNGSPMDMNDVLHSLYFTIEWGSEQQEDDKTFDTEFTPRASQTVKTLIAVKPLDEKTLEVYVNYWHFDEAEIADWASLWSSVPWELTTAMEQSVIDGKVSFSRSGSVSKSVNWLSLIVPNDAEIIKQYLTEFKDSSHIPSALAYFDLRNNYLDSRYDASIKWIEEKNHAVISNGPFYLQSYSPESRTITIRAFVDESYPFEAGHWKEFENVKFPKIIQVDIPDVIRQGTILSVPIITEDASKIDYFFTNNQGESVAAGSQMLDSERTILTLTQDQTDKFGIGANDLKVFAVSESVLRPDIYSVSFLVTKDSTELPGIQLSDIQSVEDKNDFPSIAAIVIGIIIVGSILYLRRSRKKSQGIRH
;
A
#
# COMPACT_ATOMS: atom_id res chain seq x y z
N MET A 1 -64.82 70.68 -17.83
CA MET A 1 -65.04 69.66 -18.88
C MET A 1 -63.67 69.38 -19.47
N ILE A 2 -62.84 68.53 -18.86
CA ILE A 2 -62.85 67.05 -18.82
C ILE A 2 -62.35 66.45 -20.15
N LEU A 3 -61.22 65.74 -20.00
CA LEU A 3 -60.58 64.67 -20.78
C LEU A 3 -59.59 65.03 -21.92
N GLU A 4 -58.31 65.05 -21.52
CA GLU A 4 -57.11 64.78 -22.31
C GLU A 4 -57.01 63.31 -22.79
N PRO A 5 -56.23 63.03 -23.86
CA PRO A 5 -56.18 61.71 -24.46
C PRO A 5 -55.18 60.78 -23.74
N TYR A 6 -55.73 59.78 -23.05
CA TYR A 6 -55.08 58.48 -22.86
C TYR A 6 -54.85 57.85 -24.23
N ILE A 7 -53.61 57.70 -24.68
CA ILE A 7 -53.04 56.63 -25.55
C ILE A 7 -51.63 57.11 -25.91
N THR A 8 -50.69 56.96 -24.98
CA THR A 8 -49.23 57.03 -25.25
C THR A 8 -48.39 56.54 -24.07
N GLY A 9 -49.00 56.36 -22.88
CA GLY A 9 -48.34 55.72 -21.73
C GLY A 9 -48.41 54.18 -21.73
N MET A 10 -49.47 53.58 -22.29
CA MET A 10 -49.72 52.15 -22.12
C MET A 10 -48.79 51.25 -22.97
N GLN A 11 -48.39 51.67 -24.17
CA GLN A 11 -47.45 50.89 -24.99
C GLN A 11 -46.03 50.90 -24.42
N THR A 12 -45.59 52.01 -23.83
CA THR A 12 -44.24 52.15 -23.26
C THR A 12 -44.08 51.34 -21.97
N HIS A 13 -45.14 51.19 -21.18
CA HIS A 13 -45.14 50.36 -19.98
C HIS A 13 -45.24 48.86 -20.30
N VAL A 14 -46.03 48.47 -21.31
CA VAL A 14 -46.10 47.06 -21.73
C VAL A 14 -44.79 46.60 -22.38
N VAL A 15 -44.14 47.44 -23.19
CA VAL A 15 -42.81 47.12 -23.77
C VAL A 15 -41.72 47.06 -22.69
N LYS A 16 -41.75 47.95 -21.69
CA LYS A 16 -40.82 47.87 -20.54
C LYS A 16 -41.06 46.63 -19.67
N LEU A 17 -42.33 46.24 -19.46
CA LEU A 17 -42.66 45.04 -18.69
C LEU A 17 -42.24 43.76 -19.43
N LEU A 18 -42.43 43.71 -20.76
CA LEU A 18 -41.94 42.62 -21.60
C LEU A 18 -40.41 42.56 -21.67
N LEU A 19 -39.72 43.70 -21.70
CA LEU A 19 -38.26 43.73 -21.64
C LEU A 19 -37.73 43.28 -20.27
N VAL A 20 -38.39 43.64 -19.17
CA VAL A 20 -38.02 43.18 -17.83
C VAL A 20 -38.30 41.69 -17.67
N ILE A 21 -39.39 41.16 -18.24
CA ILE A 21 -39.69 39.72 -18.24
C ILE A 21 -38.67 38.96 -19.10
N ILE A 22 -38.33 39.46 -20.30
CA ILE A 22 -37.32 38.85 -21.18
C ILE A 22 -35.91 38.96 -20.59
N LEU A 23 -35.55 40.07 -19.92
CA LEU A 23 -34.29 40.16 -19.18
C LEU A 23 -34.27 39.27 -17.93
N SER A 24 -35.39 39.08 -17.23
CA SER A 24 -35.47 38.17 -16.07
C SER A 24 -35.40 36.69 -16.45
N VAL A 25 -35.72 36.35 -17.70
CA VAL A 25 -35.52 34.99 -18.24
C VAL A 25 -34.08 34.76 -18.73
N ILE A 26 -33.29 35.83 -18.95
CA ILE A 26 -31.89 35.74 -19.42
C ILE A 26 -30.88 35.73 -18.24
N THR A 27 -31.31 35.95 -16.99
CA THR A 27 -30.42 35.91 -15.80
C THR A 27 -30.55 34.65 -14.94
N PHE A 28 -31.26 33.60 -15.40
CA PHE A 28 -30.96 32.26 -14.89
C PHE A 28 -29.70 31.77 -15.62
N GLN A 29 -28.54 32.22 -15.17
CA GLN A 29 -27.38 31.34 -15.22
C GLN A 29 -27.79 30.15 -14.35
N VAL A 30 -28.25 29.06 -14.97
CA VAL A 30 -28.13 27.76 -14.35
C VAL A 30 -26.62 27.60 -14.18
N ALA A 31 -26.14 27.84 -12.95
CA ALA A 31 -24.82 27.38 -12.58
C ALA A 31 -24.86 25.87 -12.80
N ILE A 32 -24.21 25.42 -13.86
CA ILE A 32 -23.94 24.00 -14.07
C ILE A 32 -22.72 23.76 -13.20
N ALA A 33 -22.87 22.95 -12.15
CA ALA A 33 -21.73 22.54 -11.34
C ALA A 33 -20.65 21.99 -12.28
N GLU A 34 -19.42 22.51 -12.18
CA GLU A 34 -18.31 21.97 -12.94
C GLU A 34 -17.97 20.58 -12.39
N GLN A 35 -17.76 19.63 -13.30
CA GLN A 35 -17.49 18.24 -12.95
C GLN A 35 -16.06 18.12 -12.42
N GLY A 36 -15.89 17.42 -11.28
CA GLY A 36 -14.58 17.19 -10.67
C GLY A 36 -13.71 16.15 -11.38
N THR A 37 -14.21 15.56 -12.46
CA THR A 37 -13.58 14.44 -13.20
C THR A 37 -13.71 14.68 -14.70
N PHE A 38 -12.83 14.05 -15.50
CA PHE A 38 -12.92 14.14 -16.96
C PHE A 38 -13.97 13.22 -17.59
N VAL A 39 -14.47 12.25 -16.82
CA VAL A 39 -15.44 11.25 -17.28
C VAL A 39 -16.63 11.17 -16.33
N ASP A 40 -17.79 10.85 -16.90
CA ASP A 40 -19.08 10.79 -16.21
C ASP A 40 -19.26 9.47 -15.44
N GLU A 41 -18.65 8.39 -15.94
CA GLU A 41 -18.88 7.04 -15.44
C GLU A 41 -17.62 6.17 -15.56
N ILE A 42 -17.35 5.37 -14.52
CA ILE A 42 -16.32 4.32 -14.59
C ILE A 42 -16.98 2.97 -14.34
N GLN A 43 -16.67 2.00 -15.20
CA GLN A 43 -17.08 0.61 -15.06
C GLN A 43 -15.87 -0.25 -14.70
N PHE A 44 -15.90 -0.83 -13.49
CA PHE A 44 -14.97 -1.86 -13.06
C PHE A 44 -15.50 -3.23 -13.46
N ILE A 45 -14.77 -3.96 -14.29
CA ILE A 45 -15.21 -5.21 -14.89
C ILE A 45 -14.28 -6.34 -14.46
N GLN A 46 -14.83 -7.42 -13.91
CA GLN A 46 -14.01 -8.53 -13.43
C GLN A 46 -13.40 -9.37 -14.57
N TYR A 47 -12.08 -9.48 -14.58
CA TYR A 47 -11.33 -10.42 -15.41
C TYR A 47 -10.49 -11.34 -14.53
N LEU A 48 -10.82 -12.63 -14.56
CA LEU A 48 -10.07 -13.65 -13.81
C LEU A 48 -8.81 -14.11 -14.53
N ASP A 49 -8.72 -13.94 -15.85
CA ASP A 49 -7.55 -14.31 -16.64
C ASP A 49 -6.82 -13.05 -17.10
N GLU A 50 -5.58 -12.90 -16.66
CA GLU A 50 -4.74 -11.73 -16.92
C GLU A 50 -4.41 -11.58 -18.42
N ASN A 51 -4.30 -12.68 -19.17
CA ASN A 51 -4.00 -12.60 -20.61
C ASN A 51 -5.19 -12.04 -21.38
N THR A 52 -6.40 -12.47 -21.04
CA THR A 52 -7.62 -11.93 -21.62
C THR A 52 -7.73 -10.44 -21.31
N ALA A 53 -7.51 -10.04 -20.05
CA ALA A 53 -7.52 -8.62 -19.67
C ALA A 53 -6.48 -7.80 -20.46
N LEU A 54 -5.25 -8.31 -20.62
CA LEU A 54 -4.19 -7.67 -21.40
C LEU A 54 -4.60 -7.44 -22.86
N GLU A 55 -5.20 -8.44 -23.52
CA GLU A 55 -5.66 -8.28 -24.91
C GLU A 55 -6.86 -7.32 -25.01
N GLU A 56 -7.78 -7.33 -24.04
CA GLU A 56 -8.89 -6.36 -24.00
C GLU A 56 -8.38 -4.92 -23.83
N VAL A 57 -7.33 -4.71 -23.02
CA VAL A 57 -6.66 -3.40 -22.91
C VAL A 57 -5.97 -3.05 -24.22
N ARG A 58 -5.21 -3.96 -24.83
CA ARG A 58 -4.50 -3.72 -26.10
C ARG A 58 -5.46 -3.32 -27.23
N ASN A 59 -6.61 -3.97 -27.30
CA ASN A 59 -7.62 -3.70 -28.32
C ASN A 59 -8.50 -2.47 -28.03
N GLY A 60 -8.37 -1.86 -26.84
CA GLY A 60 -9.15 -0.69 -26.42
C GLY A 60 -10.59 -1.01 -26.02
N ASN A 61 -10.88 -2.26 -25.67
CA ASN A 61 -12.17 -2.65 -25.07
C ASN A 61 -12.17 -2.36 -23.55
N LEU A 62 -11.00 -2.46 -22.93
CA LEU A 62 -10.68 -1.89 -21.63
C LEU A 62 -9.70 -0.73 -21.82
N ASP A 63 -9.81 0.29 -21.00
CA ASP A 63 -8.90 1.43 -20.99
C ASP A 63 -7.63 1.09 -20.18
N MET A 64 -7.78 0.30 -19.11
CA MET A 64 -6.68 -0.15 -18.26
C MET A 64 -7.06 -1.39 -17.44
N TYR A 65 -6.07 -2.03 -16.85
CA TYR A 65 -6.25 -3.19 -15.97
C TYR A 65 -5.58 -2.97 -14.61
N TYR A 66 -6.38 -3.00 -13.54
CA TYR A 66 -5.95 -2.75 -12.15
C TYR A 66 -5.38 -3.99 -11.46
N PHE A 67 -4.71 -4.84 -12.22
CA PHE A 67 -3.95 -5.94 -11.67
C PHE A 67 -2.71 -6.19 -12.50
N ARG A 68 -1.70 -6.73 -11.84
CA ARG A 68 -0.38 -6.96 -12.44
C ARG A 68 -0.46 -7.90 -13.63
N ILE A 69 0.28 -7.58 -14.68
CA ILE A 69 0.54 -8.42 -15.85
C ILE A 69 1.90 -9.09 -15.67
N SER A 70 1.97 -10.37 -16.03
CA SER A 70 3.24 -11.09 -15.99
C SER A 70 4.17 -10.55 -17.07
N SER A 71 5.42 -10.38 -16.68
CA SER A 71 6.41 -9.70 -17.49
C SER A 71 6.82 -10.43 -18.76
N ASP A 72 6.72 -11.76 -18.78
CA ASP A 72 6.92 -12.59 -19.97
C ASP A 72 5.95 -12.22 -21.10
N ARG A 73 4.85 -11.53 -20.79
CA ARG A 73 3.84 -11.04 -21.75
C ARG A 73 4.12 -9.66 -22.32
N ILE A 74 5.01 -8.90 -21.70
CA ILE A 74 5.31 -7.50 -22.04
C ILE A 74 6.82 -7.23 -22.00
N ASN A 75 7.63 -8.20 -22.43
CA ASN A 75 9.09 -8.18 -22.34
C ASN A 75 9.79 -7.49 -23.53
N ASP A 76 9.10 -7.31 -24.66
CA ASP A 76 9.67 -6.72 -25.87
C ASP A 76 8.78 -5.62 -26.48
N VAL A 77 9.35 -4.82 -27.38
CA VAL A 77 8.68 -3.68 -28.02
C VAL A 77 7.40 -4.10 -28.75
N LYS A 78 7.38 -5.29 -29.37
CA LYS A 78 6.22 -5.79 -30.11
C LYS A 78 5.10 -6.22 -29.17
N SER A 79 5.43 -6.86 -28.05
CA SER A 79 4.48 -7.25 -27.02
C SER A 79 3.82 -6.06 -26.30
N ARG A 80 4.45 -4.88 -26.36
CA ARG A 80 3.97 -3.61 -25.81
C ARG A 80 3.24 -2.71 -26.83
N GLU A 81 3.11 -3.13 -28.09
CA GLU A 81 2.38 -2.35 -29.10
C GLU A 81 0.92 -2.11 -28.65
N GLY A 82 0.45 -0.86 -28.74
CA GLY A 82 -0.88 -0.46 -28.27
C GLY A 82 -1.01 -0.21 -26.76
N LEU A 83 0.09 -0.35 -26.00
CA LEU A 83 0.07 -0.32 -24.53
C LEU A 83 1.07 0.69 -23.96
N GLN A 84 0.65 1.37 -22.92
CA GLN A 84 1.53 2.00 -21.93
C GLN A 84 1.76 1.00 -20.79
N VAL A 85 3.01 0.87 -20.34
CA VAL A 85 3.40 -0.04 -19.26
C VAL A 85 3.99 0.77 -18.12
N PHE A 86 3.47 0.55 -16.92
CA PHE A 86 3.88 1.21 -15.69
C PHE A 86 4.34 0.20 -14.67
N GLU A 87 5.32 0.56 -13.85
CA GLU A 87 5.87 -0.33 -12.81
C GLU A 87 5.75 0.32 -11.43
N SER A 88 5.35 -0.47 -10.43
CA SER A 88 5.35 -0.06 -9.02
C SER A 88 6.03 -1.10 -8.14
N THR A 89 6.29 -0.74 -6.89
CA THR A 89 6.67 -1.74 -5.89
C THR A 89 5.46 -2.64 -5.65
N GLY A 90 5.61 -3.90 -6.01
CA GLY A 90 4.58 -4.90 -5.80
C GLY A 90 4.60 -5.42 -4.36
N GLY A 91 3.64 -6.29 -4.05
CA GLY A 91 3.64 -6.98 -2.77
C GLY A 91 4.83 -7.93 -2.58
N SER A 92 4.91 -8.61 -1.44
CA SER A 92 6.04 -9.50 -1.11
C SER A 92 5.61 -10.94 -0.85
N TYR A 93 6.58 -11.85 -0.84
CA TYR A 93 6.43 -13.23 -0.39
C TYR A 93 7.19 -13.43 0.92
N SER A 94 6.57 -14.17 1.84
CA SER A 94 7.18 -14.57 3.11
C SER A 94 6.83 -16.03 3.45
N ILE A 95 7.55 -16.61 4.41
CA ILE A 95 7.14 -17.81 5.12
C ILE A 95 6.73 -17.39 6.53
N LEU A 96 5.48 -17.65 6.90
CA LEU A 96 5.07 -17.60 8.31
C LEU A 96 5.39 -18.94 8.94
N VAL A 97 6.06 -18.91 10.07
CA VAL A 97 6.45 -20.09 10.85
C VAL A 97 5.63 -20.11 12.12
N ASN A 98 5.12 -21.26 12.53
CA ASN A 98 4.34 -21.42 13.76
C ASN A 98 5.28 -21.62 14.96
N PRO A 99 5.44 -20.64 15.87
CA PRO A 99 6.35 -20.75 17.00
C PRO A 99 5.70 -21.38 18.25
N ALA A 100 4.44 -21.84 18.16
CA ALA A 100 3.69 -22.26 19.33
C ALA A 100 4.31 -23.47 20.03
N GLU A 101 4.36 -23.38 21.36
CA GLU A 101 4.51 -24.55 22.21
C GLU A 101 3.19 -25.33 22.21
N SER A 102 3.26 -26.65 22.09
CA SER A 102 2.07 -27.50 22.04
C SER A 102 2.32 -28.88 22.64
N GLU A 103 1.27 -29.68 22.76
CA GLU A 103 1.38 -31.07 23.22
C GLU A 103 2.24 -31.95 22.28
N LYS A 104 2.25 -31.65 20.98
CA LYS A 104 3.15 -32.29 20.01
C LYS A 104 4.42 -31.45 19.91
N PHE A 105 5.59 -32.10 20.05
CA PHE A 105 6.86 -31.38 19.92
C PHE A 105 6.93 -30.61 18.59
N ASN A 106 7.01 -29.28 18.69
CA ASN A 106 7.14 -28.37 17.57
C ASN A 106 8.59 -27.89 17.51
N PRO A 107 9.40 -28.27 16.51
CA PRO A 107 10.78 -27.82 16.42
C PRO A 107 10.88 -26.30 16.18
N PHE A 108 9.82 -25.67 15.66
CA PHE A 108 9.78 -24.23 15.42
C PHE A 108 9.45 -23.39 16.66
N SER A 109 9.15 -23.99 17.81
CA SER A 109 9.17 -23.23 19.07
C SER A 109 10.59 -22.78 19.44
N ILE A 110 11.62 -23.42 18.89
CA ILE A 110 13.03 -23.09 19.09
C ILE A 110 13.46 -22.00 18.10
N LYS A 111 13.89 -20.82 18.60
CA LYS A 111 14.29 -19.66 17.79
C LYS A 111 15.40 -20.01 16.79
N GLU A 112 16.40 -20.77 17.20
CA GLU A 112 17.55 -21.16 16.37
C GLU A 112 17.14 -22.00 15.17
N VAL A 113 16.12 -22.87 15.33
CA VAL A 113 15.58 -23.68 14.23
C VAL A 113 14.86 -22.78 13.22
N ARG A 114 14.08 -21.80 13.69
CA ARG A 114 13.43 -20.81 12.80
C ARG A 114 14.46 -19.94 12.07
N PHE A 115 15.43 -19.42 12.81
CA PHE A 115 16.47 -18.55 12.26
C PHE A 115 17.30 -19.26 11.18
N ALA A 116 17.63 -20.54 11.37
CA ALA A 116 18.35 -21.36 10.40
C ALA A 116 17.63 -21.45 9.03
N LEU A 117 16.31 -21.31 8.98
CA LEU A 117 15.55 -21.32 7.72
C LEU A 117 15.95 -20.16 6.78
N ASN A 118 16.49 -19.05 7.29
CA ASN A 118 16.99 -17.97 6.45
C ASN A 118 18.14 -18.39 5.53
N TYR A 119 18.94 -19.39 5.93
CA TYR A 119 20.00 -19.99 5.10
C TYR A 119 19.49 -21.15 4.25
N LEU A 120 18.29 -21.66 4.51
CA LEU A 120 17.67 -22.75 3.76
C LEU A 120 16.80 -22.26 2.58
N VAL A 121 16.41 -20.99 2.57
CA VAL A 121 15.63 -20.39 1.47
C VAL A 121 16.54 -19.71 0.44
N ASP A 122 16.45 -20.14 -0.82
CA ASP A 122 17.19 -19.52 -1.92
C ASP A 122 16.41 -18.35 -2.54
N ARG A 123 16.63 -17.16 -1.99
CA ARG A 123 15.98 -15.91 -2.46
C ARG A 123 16.36 -15.56 -3.90
N LYS A 124 17.57 -15.89 -4.36
CA LYS A 124 18.01 -15.63 -5.73
C LYS A 124 17.30 -16.55 -6.71
N LEU A 125 17.16 -17.84 -6.39
CA LEU A 125 16.35 -18.77 -7.18
C LEU A 125 14.89 -18.32 -7.26
N ILE A 126 14.32 -17.83 -6.16
CA ILE A 126 12.94 -17.31 -6.16
C ILE A 126 12.82 -16.13 -7.14
N VAL A 127 13.70 -15.14 -7.06
CA VAL A 127 13.63 -13.95 -7.93
C VAL A 127 13.94 -14.30 -9.39
N ASN A 128 15.04 -15.00 -9.65
CA ASN A 128 15.52 -15.21 -11.01
C ASN A 128 14.71 -16.26 -11.77
N GLU A 129 14.42 -17.39 -11.12
CA GLU A 129 13.79 -18.54 -11.79
C GLU A 129 12.27 -18.55 -11.61
N LEU A 130 11.78 -18.34 -10.39
CA LEU A 130 10.33 -18.43 -10.12
C LEU A 130 9.57 -17.15 -10.50
N MET A 131 10.23 -15.99 -10.42
CA MET A 131 9.66 -14.68 -10.78
C MET A 131 10.20 -14.13 -12.10
N GLY A 132 11.08 -14.87 -12.79
CA GLY A 132 11.61 -14.48 -14.10
C GLY A 132 12.44 -13.19 -14.09
N GLY A 133 13.00 -12.80 -12.94
CA GLY A 133 13.77 -11.57 -12.75
C GLY A 133 12.94 -10.33 -12.37
N TYR A 134 11.61 -10.44 -12.24
CA TYR A 134 10.72 -9.31 -11.95
C TYR A 134 10.40 -9.18 -10.46
N GLY A 135 11.47 -9.03 -9.68
CA GLY A 135 11.40 -8.83 -8.24
C GLY A 135 12.76 -8.52 -7.67
N THR A 136 12.80 -8.25 -6.36
CA THR A 136 14.05 -8.06 -5.63
C THR A 136 14.05 -8.95 -4.40
N THR A 137 15.23 -9.43 -4.00
CA THR A 137 15.37 -10.23 -2.78
C THR A 137 15.05 -9.39 -1.56
N MET A 138 14.32 -9.97 -0.59
CA MET A 138 13.99 -9.30 0.68
C MET A 138 14.47 -10.12 1.87
N ILE A 139 15.09 -9.46 2.84
CA ILE A 139 15.47 -10.05 4.13
C ILE A 139 14.47 -9.66 5.22
N SER A 140 13.97 -8.43 5.19
CA SER A 140 12.92 -7.92 6.07
C SER A 140 11.66 -7.53 5.27
N ASN A 141 10.68 -6.90 5.92
CA ASN A 141 9.48 -6.37 5.27
C ASN A 141 9.74 -5.16 4.38
N TYR A 142 10.96 -4.60 4.40
CA TYR A 142 11.36 -3.47 3.58
C TYR A 142 12.24 -3.94 2.41
N GLY A 143 11.87 -3.52 1.21
CA GLY A 143 12.61 -3.77 -0.01
C GLY A 143 13.43 -2.55 -0.45
N PRO A 144 14.35 -2.71 -1.42
CA PRO A 144 15.25 -1.64 -1.88
C PRO A 144 14.58 -0.37 -2.41
N TYR A 145 13.28 -0.41 -2.70
CA TYR A 145 12.50 0.71 -3.18
C TYR A 145 11.70 1.43 -2.09
N ASP A 146 11.68 0.90 -0.86
CA ASP A 146 11.08 1.58 0.28
C ASP A 146 12.06 2.62 0.83
N PRO A 147 11.66 3.87 1.10
CA PRO A 147 12.57 4.90 1.59
C PRO A 147 13.30 4.52 2.88
N ASP A 148 12.60 3.91 3.83
CA ASP A 148 13.18 3.48 5.10
C ASP A 148 14.21 2.32 4.94
N TYR A 149 14.25 1.63 3.80
CA TYR A 149 15.24 0.56 3.55
C TYR A 149 16.67 1.10 3.61
N LEU A 150 16.90 2.32 3.14
CA LEU A 150 18.23 2.95 3.11
C LEU A 150 18.83 3.09 4.51
N TYR A 151 18.00 3.16 5.55
CA TYR A 151 18.45 3.24 6.93
C TYR A 151 18.85 1.89 7.54
N ILE A 152 18.48 0.76 6.92
CA ILE A 152 18.69 -0.58 7.49
C ILE A 152 19.55 -1.50 6.62
N VAL A 153 20.10 -1.01 5.51
CA VAL A 153 20.85 -1.83 4.54
C VAL A 153 22.03 -2.53 5.21
N ASP A 154 22.78 -1.81 6.03
CA ASP A 154 23.96 -2.34 6.71
C ASP A 154 23.60 -3.47 7.67
N GLU A 155 22.54 -3.27 8.47
CA GLU A 155 22.01 -4.29 9.38
C GLU A 155 21.53 -5.53 8.63
N LEU A 156 20.82 -5.35 7.50
CA LEU A 156 20.32 -6.47 6.71
C LEU A 156 21.44 -7.27 6.03
N GLU A 157 22.47 -6.60 5.50
CA GLU A 157 23.62 -7.30 4.90
C GLU A 157 24.47 -8.03 5.94
N SER A 158 24.50 -7.54 7.20
CA SER A 158 25.24 -8.17 8.31
C SER A 158 24.76 -9.57 8.70
N PHE A 159 23.55 -9.97 8.28
CA PHE A 159 23.06 -11.32 8.49
C PHE A 159 23.71 -12.35 7.56
N HIS A 160 24.28 -11.90 6.44
CA HIS A 160 24.87 -12.74 5.39
C HIS A 160 23.96 -13.84 4.91
N PHE A 161 22.66 -13.57 4.84
CA PHE A 161 21.73 -14.55 4.32
C PHE A 161 22.03 -14.81 2.84
N ARG A 162 22.64 -15.97 2.63
CA ARG A 162 22.96 -16.60 1.36
C ARG A 162 22.52 -18.04 1.50
N TYR A 163 22.02 -18.62 0.41
CA TYR A 163 21.58 -20.01 0.41
C TYR A 163 22.75 -20.93 0.80
N ASN A 164 22.63 -21.55 1.97
CA ASN A 164 23.63 -22.43 2.56
C ASN A 164 22.94 -23.55 3.39
N PRO A 165 22.42 -24.59 2.70
CA PRO A 165 21.73 -25.71 3.36
C PRO A 165 22.59 -26.45 4.38
N SER A 166 23.90 -26.53 4.18
CA SER A 166 24.82 -27.21 5.10
C SER A 166 24.89 -26.47 6.44
N LEU A 167 24.99 -25.14 6.42
CA LEU A 167 24.94 -24.34 7.64
C LEU A 167 23.58 -24.45 8.33
N ALA A 168 22.48 -24.38 7.57
CA ALA A 168 21.14 -24.56 8.12
C ALA A 168 20.97 -25.94 8.80
N GLU A 169 21.45 -27.02 8.17
CA GLU A 169 21.43 -28.37 8.76
C GLU A 169 22.26 -28.45 10.05
N GLU A 170 23.44 -27.83 10.09
CA GLU A 170 24.29 -27.79 11.28
C GLU A 170 23.60 -27.08 12.45
N MET A 171 23.02 -25.91 12.19
CA MET A 171 22.29 -25.12 13.19
C MET A 171 21.08 -25.88 13.73
N ILE A 172 20.26 -26.45 12.84
CA ILE A 172 19.09 -27.26 13.22
C ILE A 172 19.51 -28.50 14.01
N THR A 173 20.55 -29.21 13.56
CA THR A 173 21.07 -30.40 14.24
C THR A 173 21.52 -30.08 15.66
N THR A 174 22.23 -28.96 15.83
CA THR A 174 22.70 -28.50 17.14
C THR A 174 21.53 -28.17 18.05
N ALA A 175 20.58 -27.36 17.58
CA ALA A 175 19.41 -26.93 18.35
C ALA A 175 18.54 -28.12 18.78
N LEU A 176 18.25 -29.06 17.87
CA LEU A 176 17.46 -30.26 18.15
C LEU A 176 18.16 -31.22 19.11
N SER A 177 19.48 -31.39 18.97
CA SER A 177 20.26 -32.25 19.87
C SER A 177 20.28 -31.71 21.31
N ASN A 178 20.33 -30.39 21.47
CA ASN A 178 20.35 -29.73 22.79
C ASN A 178 19.06 -29.97 23.59
N VAL A 179 17.91 -30.11 22.90
CA VAL A 179 16.63 -30.43 23.55
C VAL A 179 16.40 -31.94 23.68
N GLY A 180 17.34 -32.78 23.25
CA GLY A 180 17.28 -34.23 23.40
C GLY A 180 16.66 -34.99 22.23
N ALA A 181 16.37 -34.31 21.10
CA ALA A 181 15.94 -34.99 19.89
C ALA A 181 17.09 -35.82 19.29
N LYS A 182 16.74 -36.89 18.58
CA LYS A 182 17.72 -37.83 18.00
C LYS A 182 17.38 -38.15 16.56
N LYS A 183 18.40 -38.17 15.70
CA LYS A 183 18.26 -38.61 14.31
C LYS A 183 18.39 -40.15 14.24
N ILE A 184 17.28 -40.85 14.04
CA ILE A 184 17.19 -42.31 13.96
C ILE A 184 16.75 -42.68 12.53
N ASN A 185 17.51 -43.55 11.85
CA ASN A 185 17.24 -43.93 10.46
C ASN A 185 17.08 -42.74 9.48
N GLY A 186 17.82 -41.65 9.73
CA GLY A 186 17.76 -40.43 8.92
C GLY A 186 16.62 -39.47 9.27
N LEU A 187 15.71 -39.85 10.18
CA LEU A 187 14.60 -38.99 10.64
C LEU A 187 14.85 -38.48 12.06
N TRP A 188 14.51 -37.21 12.30
CA TRP A 188 14.51 -36.64 13.64
C TRP A 188 13.35 -37.18 14.47
N THR A 189 13.65 -37.58 15.70
CA THR A 189 12.69 -38.12 16.66
C THR A 189 12.81 -37.39 17.99
N TYR A 190 11.67 -37.16 18.65
CA TYR A 190 11.58 -36.61 20.00
C TYR A 190 10.59 -37.47 20.79
N ASP A 191 10.97 -37.90 22.00
CA ASP A 191 10.19 -38.85 22.82
C ASP A 191 9.68 -40.09 22.07
N GLY A 192 10.53 -40.63 21.20
CA GLY A 192 10.25 -41.84 20.42
C GLY A 192 9.25 -41.66 19.27
N LYS A 193 8.85 -40.42 18.95
CA LYS A 193 8.00 -40.07 17.80
C LYS A 193 8.78 -39.27 16.78
N ASP A 194 8.53 -39.51 15.49
CA ASP A 194 9.09 -38.68 14.41
C ASP A 194 8.61 -37.23 14.53
N ILE A 195 9.52 -36.29 14.31
CA ILE A 195 9.17 -34.86 14.24
C ILE A 195 8.51 -34.59 12.90
N GLU A 196 7.22 -34.26 12.94
CA GLU A 196 6.40 -34.01 11.77
C GLU A 196 6.04 -32.54 11.62
N LEU A 197 6.25 -32.00 10.43
CA LEU A 197 5.91 -30.65 10.03
C LEU A 197 4.73 -30.66 9.04
N ILE A 198 3.79 -29.75 9.22
CA ILE A 198 2.69 -29.53 8.27
C ILE A 198 2.97 -28.26 7.46
N ALA A 199 3.29 -28.42 6.19
CA ALA A 199 3.53 -27.33 5.26
C ALA A 199 2.20 -26.89 4.62
N PHE A 200 1.62 -25.77 5.06
CA PHE A 200 0.48 -25.20 4.35
C PHE A 200 0.96 -24.42 3.13
N ILE A 201 0.58 -24.86 1.93
CA ILE A 201 1.08 -24.33 0.67
C ILE A 201 -0.08 -23.78 -0.16
N ARG A 202 0.04 -22.50 -0.57
CA ARG A 202 -0.92 -21.88 -1.49
C ARG A 202 -0.79 -22.47 -2.88
N SER A 203 -1.84 -23.14 -3.33
CA SER A 203 -1.87 -23.91 -4.57
C SER A 203 -2.41 -23.12 -5.76
N ASP A 204 -3.16 -22.05 -5.49
CA ASP A 204 -3.71 -21.09 -6.45
C ASP A 204 -2.68 -20.02 -6.90
N ASP A 205 -1.47 -20.05 -6.33
CA ASP A 205 -0.35 -19.18 -6.68
C ASP A 205 0.87 -20.04 -7.06
N PRO A 206 1.26 -20.09 -8.35
CA PRO A 206 2.35 -20.95 -8.82
C PRO A 206 3.71 -20.69 -8.16
N VAL A 207 4.01 -19.42 -7.84
CA VAL A 207 5.28 -19.05 -7.21
C VAL A 207 5.30 -19.56 -5.77
N ARG A 208 4.25 -19.29 -5.00
CA ARG A 208 4.15 -19.80 -3.61
C ARG A 208 4.08 -21.32 -3.54
N LYS A 209 3.42 -21.97 -4.49
CA LYS A 209 3.43 -23.43 -4.61
C LYS A 209 4.84 -23.98 -4.77
N SER A 210 5.64 -23.35 -5.62
CA SER A 210 7.03 -23.74 -5.88
C SER A 210 7.92 -23.49 -4.68
N ILE A 211 7.81 -22.32 -4.04
CA ILE A 211 8.52 -21.98 -2.79
C ILE A 211 8.26 -23.04 -1.71
N GLY A 212 6.98 -23.33 -1.43
CA GLY A 212 6.61 -24.32 -0.43
C GLY A 212 7.12 -25.72 -0.74
N GLY A 213 7.05 -26.13 -2.02
CA GLY A 213 7.57 -27.41 -2.47
C GLY A 213 9.07 -27.58 -2.27
N ILE A 214 9.86 -26.55 -2.60
CA ILE A 214 11.32 -26.52 -2.42
C ILE A 214 11.68 -26.57 -0.94
N LEU A 215 11.08 -25.70 -0.12
CA LEU A 215 11.38 -25.68 1.33
C LEU A 215 11.01 -26.99 2.01
N SER A 216 9.85 -27.59 1.67
CA SER A 216 9.49 -28.91 2.19
C SER A 216 10.53 -29.98 1.82
N TYR A 217 11.03 -29.97 0.58
CA TYR A 217 12.04 -30.93 0.15
C TYR A 217 13.36 -30.77 0.90
N GLU A 218 13.81 -29.53 1.12
CA GLU A 218 15.01 -29.27 1.92
C GLU A 218 14.85 -29.71 3.38
N LEU A 219 13.67 -29.50 3.99
CA LEU A 219 13.37 -29.97 5.34
C LEU A 219 13.30 -31.51 5.43
N GLU A 220 12.74 -32.18 4.42
CA GLU A 220 12.76 -33.65 4.31
C GLU A 220 14.20 -34.18 4.25
N ARG A 221 15.09 -33.52 3.50
CA ARG A 221 16.52 -33.89 3.42
C ARG A 221 17.25 -33.76 4.75
N ILE A 222 16.93 -32.72 5.53
CA ILE A 222 17.49 -32.51 6.88
C ILE A 222 16.99 -33.56 7.89
N GLY A 223 15.92 -34.28 7.56
CA GLY A 223 15.41 -35.41 8.33
C GLY A 223 14.08 -35.17 9.03
N PHE A 224 13.32 -34.13 8.66
CA PHE A 224 11.95 -33.97 9.13
C PHE A 224 10.98 -34.82 8.30
N LYS A 225 9.90 -35.27 8.92
CA LYS A 225 8.74 -35.77 8.17
C LYS A 225 7.86 -34.59 7.78
N VAL A 226 7.66 -34.33 6.49
CA VAL A 226 6.86 -33.18 6.04
C VAL A 226 5.57 -33.64 5.36
N THR A 227 4.44 -33.14 5.87
CA THR A 227 3.12 -33.32 5.27
C THR A 227 2.73 -32.02 4.55
N LYS A 228 2.53 -32.08 3.23
CA LYS A 228 2.15 -30.92 2.41
C LYS A 228 0.63 -30.78 2.37
N ASP A 229 0.11 -29.71 2.95
CA ASP A 229 -1.31 -29.35 2.89
C ASP A 229 -1.53 -28.24 1.84
N PHE A 230 -2.02 -28.63 0.67
CA PHE A 230 -2.35 -27.66 -0.39
C PHE A 230 -3.71 -27.01 -0.13
N GLY A 231 -3.76 -25.69 -0.29
CA GLY A 231 -4.98 -24.91 -0.06
C GLY A 231 -5.04 -23.65 -0.90
N ASP A 232 -6.22 -23.04 -0.94
CA ASP A 232 -6.43 -21.69 -1.44
C ASP A 232 -6.38 -20.68 -0.28
N LEU A 233 -6.68 -19.42 -0.57
CA LEU A 233 -6.74 -18.37 0.44
C LEU A 233 -7.81 -18.63 1.50
N ASN A 234 -8.98 -19.14 1.13
CA ASN A 234 -10.08 -19.40 2.07
C ASN A 234 -9.69 -20.46 3.10
N LYS A 235 -9.06 -21.54 2.66
CA LYS A 235 -8.54 -22.57 3.56
C LYS A 235 -7.42 -22.03 4.45
N ALA A 236 -6.55 -21.15 3.94
CA ALA A 236 -5.53 -20.50 4.74
C ALA A 236 -6.14 -19.63 5.86
N PHE A 237 -7.22 -18.89 5.55
CA PHE A 237 -7.94 -18.11 6.55
C PHE A 237 -8.54 -18.97 7.66
N VAL A 238 -8.95 -20.20 7.38
CA VAL A 238 -9.47 -21.13 8.40
C VAL A 238 -8.34 -21.82 9.18
N ASN A 239 -7.35 -22.36 8.48
CA ASN A 239 -6.34 -23.23 9.08
C ASN A 239 -5.16 -22.47 9.69
N VAL A 240 -4.73 -21.36 9.08
CA VAL A 240 -3.55 -20.61 9.52
C VAL A 240 -3.98 -19.46 10.42
N TYR A 241 -4.92 -18.65 9.94
CA TYR A 241 -5.30 -17.41 10.60
C TYR A 241 -6.50 -17.55 11.57
N GLY A 242 -7.36 -18.55 11.36
CA GLY A 242 -8.59 -18.76 12.13
C GLY A 242 -8.52 -19.92 13.12
N SER A 243 -7.32 -20.37 13.50
CA SER A 243 -7.16 -21.47 14.46
C SER A 243 -6.05 -21.22 15.47
N ASN A 244 -6.17 -21.87 16.64
CA ASN A 244 -5.13 -21.83 17.65
C ASN A 244 -3.82 -22.42 17.11
N PRO A 245 -2.71 -21.67 17.06
CA PRO A 245 -1.42 -22.18 16.59
C PRO A 245 -0.94 -23.42 17.34
N ALA A 246 -1.28 -23.56 18.63
CA ALA A 246 -0.94 -24.73 19.44
C ALA A 246 -1.68 -26.02 19.02
N ASP A 247 -2.75 -25.94 18.21
CA ASP A 247 -3.41 -27.12 17.64
C ASP A 247 -2.55 -27.81 16.57
N MET A 248 -1.44 -27.18 16.15
CA MET A 248 -0.48 -27.70 15.16
C MET A 248 -1.14 -28.14 13.83
N LYS A 249 -2.18 -27.41 13.39
CA LYS A 249 -2.80 -27.60 12.05
C LYS A 249 -1.88 -27.19 10.90
N TRP A 250 -0.85 -26.39 11.20
CA TRP A 250 0.20 -25.94 10.29
C TRP A 250 1.49 -25.71 11.08
N SER A 251 2.63 -25.91 10.43
CA SER A 251 3.97 -25.62 10.98
C SER A 251 4.62 -24.44 10.25
N PHE A 252 4.40 -24.33 8.94
CA PHE A 252 4.75 -23.14 8.18
C PHE A 252 3.76 -22.90 7.03
N TYR A 253 3.65 -21.65 6.60
CA TYR A 253 2.72 -21.19 5.59
C TYR A 253 3.43 -20.30 4.55
N THR A 254 3.19 -20.56 3.26
CA THR A 254 3.65 -19.70 2.16
C THR A 254 2.78 -18.45 2.05
N GLU A 255 3.20 -17.36 2.69
CA GLU A 255 2.50 -16.07 2.70
C GLU A 255 2.76 -15.27 1.43
N GLY A 256 1.80 -14.41 1.10
CA GLY A 256 1.93 -13.40 0.07
C GLY A 256 1.16 -12.15 0.48
N TRP A 257 1.81 -11.00 0.39
CA TRP A 257 1.25 -9.71 0.77
C TRP A 257 0.88 -8.91 -0.50
N GLY A 258 -0.15 -8.08 -0.36
CA GLY A 258 -0.45 -7.04 -1.34
C GLY A 258 0.64 -5.97 -1.33
N GLY A 259 0.76 -5.20 -2.43
CA GLY A 259 1.57 -3.98 -2.41
C GLY A 259 1.00 -2.95 -1.42
N ARG A 260 1.70 -1.83 -1.26
CA ARG A 260 1.22 -0.71 -0.43
C ARG A 260 0.07 0.02 -1.16
N SER A 261 -0.87 0.61 -0.43
CA SER A 261 -1.94 1.43 -1.03
C SER A 261 -1.53 2.86 -1.36
N ALA A 262 -0.33 3.27 -0.95
CA ALA A 262 0.33 4.51 -1.34
C ALA A 262 1.83 4.38 -1.09
N PHE A 263 2.63 5.22 -1.73
CA PHE A 263 4.05 5.36 -1.41
C PHE A 263 4.21 6.12 -0.08
N VAL A 264 5.08 5.65 0.81
CA VAL A 264 5.23 6.19 2.17
C VAL A 264 6.70 6.44 2.46
N LYS A 265 7.03 7.64 2.92
CA LYS A 265 8.42 8.03 3.25
C LYS A 265 8.87 7.51 4.61
N TYR A 266 8.05 7.74 5.63
CA TYR A 266 8.28 7.28 6.99
C TYR A 266 7.18 6.30 7.33
N ASP A 267 7.47 5.01 7.30
CA ASP A 267 6.48 3.97 7.58
C ASP A 267 6.34 3.77 9.10
N PRO A 268 5.20 4.11 9.72
CA PRO A 268 4.99 3.87 11.15
C PRO A 268 4.41 2.48 11.42
N VAL A 269 3.95 1.76 10.39
CA VAL A 269 3.09 0.57 10.52
C VAL A 269 3.86 -0.71 10.28
N GLY A 270 4.71 -0.76 9.24
CA GLY A 270 5.25 -1.99 8.69
C GLY A 270 5.90 -2.92 9.71
N LEU A 271 6.76 -2.41 10.60
CA LEU A 271 7.42 -3.20 11.64
C LEU A 271 6.44 -3.78 12.67
N GLY A 272 5.47 -2.97 13.11
CA GLY A 272 4.41 -3.41 14.02
C GLY A 272 3.58 -4.52 13.38
N GLN A 273 3.12 -4.27 12.15
CA GLN A 273 2.29 -5.20 11.37
C GLN A 273 2.99 -6.54 11.08
N MET A 274 4.29 -6.50 10.79
CA MET A 274 5.02 -7.66 10.27
C MET A 274 5.79 -8.45 11.33
N TYR A 275 6.03 -7.89 12.51
CA TYR A 275 6.82 -8.58 13.54
C TYR A 275 6.21 -8.55 14.93
N SER A 276 5.30 -7.62 15.24
CA SER A 276 4.95 -7.33 16.63
C SER A 276 3.57 -7.90 17.02
N PRO A 277 3.46 -8.66 18.12
CA PRO A 277 2.20 -9.16 18.65
C PRO A 277 1.10 -8.11 18.75
N TRP A 278 1.38 -6.91 19.28
CA TRP A 278 0.35 -5.90 19.56
C TRP A 278 -0.51 -5.50 18.34
N PHE A 279 -0.01 -5.70 17.12
CA PHE A 279 -0.74 -5.36 15.89
C PHE A 279 -1.79 -6.40 15.50
N SER A 280 -1.85 -7.54 16.20
CA SER A 280 -2.75 -8.67 15.96
C SER A 280 -2.52 -9.40 14.62
N ASN A 281 -1.31 -9.33 14.04
CA ASN A 281 -0.95 -10.03 12.79
C ASN A 281 0.07 -11.16 12.98
N MET A 282 0.42 -11.48 14.23
CA MET A 282 1.30 -12.58 14.59
C MET A 282 0.48 -13.83 14.97
N PRO A 283 1.08 -15.05 14.93
CA PRO A 283 0.35 -16.28 15.24
C PRO A 283 -0.43 -16.18 16.55
N GLY A 284 -1.75 -16.38 16.48
CA GLY A 284 -2.69 -16.25 17.59
C GLY A 284 -3.58 -15.01 17.56
N PHE A 285 -3.24 -13.98 16.77
CA PHE A 285 -4.10 -12.79 16.50
C PHE A 285 -4.56 -12.01 17.74
N ASN A 286 -3.86 -12.16 18.87
CA ASN A 286 -4.31 -11.68 20.18
C ASN A 286 -5.70 -12.17 20.59
N ASP A 287 -6.15 -13.32 20.05
CA ASP A 287 -7.38 -13.96 20.50
C ASP A 287 -7.14 -14.55 21.91
N PRO A 288 -7.89 -14.12 22.95
CA PRO A 288 -7.68 -14.57 24.32
C PRO A 288 -7.98 -16.06 24.53
N SER A 289 -8.63 -16.72 23.57
CA SER A 289 -8.89 -18.17 23.60
C SER A 289 -7.76 -19.01 23.00
N TYR A 290 -6.76 -18.40 22.37
CA TYR A 290 -5.67 -19.08 21.66
C TYR A 290 -4.31 -18.94 22.37
N TRP A 291 -3.36 -19.78 21.96
CA TRP A 291 -1.95 -19.48 22.20
C TRP A 291 -1.53 -18.31 21.29
N THR A 292 -0.89 -17.30 21.86
CA THR A 292 -0.46 -16.10 21.14
C THR A 292 1.06 -15.94 21.23
N TYR A 293 1.71 -15.59 20.12
CA TYR A 293 3.10 -15.15 20.13
C TYR A 293 3.24 -13.86 20.97
N GLN A 294 4.32 -13.76 21.74
CA GLN A 294 4.58 -12.66 22.67
C GLN A 294 6.03 -12.18 22.49
N ASN A 295 6.23 -10.86 22.49
CA ASN A 295 7.54 -10.21 22.41
C ASN A 295 7.44 -8.76 22.88
N ASP A 296 7.57 -8.55 24.19
CA ASP A 296 7.43 -7.22 24.82
C ASP A 296 8.43 -6.18 24.29
N TYR A 297 9.63 -6.62 23.89
CA TYR A 297 10.65 -5.72 23.36
C TYR A 297 10.24 -5.18 21.98
N LEU A 298 9.87 -6.06 21.04
CA LEU A 298 9.33 -5.65 19.74
C LEU A 298 8.06 -4.81 19.89
N ASP A 299 7.15 -5.19 20.79
CA ASP A 299 5.95 -4.40 21.05
C ASP A 299 6.31 -2.98 21.52
N THR A 300 7.21 -2.87 22.49
CA THR A 300 7.63 -1.57 23.04
C THR A 300 8.26 -0.68 21.98
N ILE A 301 9.25 -1.16 21.23
CA ILE A 301 9.99 -0.32 20.27
C ILE A 301 9.16 0.01 19.04
N THR A 302 8.31 -0.91 18.55
CA THR A 302 7.46 -0.62 17.39
C THR A 302 6.26 0.26 17.75
N GLN A 303 5.72 0.16 18.97
CA GLN A 303 4.74 1.13 19.46
C GLN A 303 5.34 2.53 19.59
N LYS A 304 6.61 2.66 20.01
CA LYS A 304 7.30 3.97 20.00
C LYS A 304 7.40 4.57 18.60
N ILE A 305 7.78 3.77 17.60
CA ILE A 305 7.80 4.21 16.20
C ILE A 305 6.40 4.61 15.73
N TYR A 306 5.40 3.78 16.01
CA TYR A 306 4.01 4.01 15.60
C TYR A 306 3.41 5.29 16.20
N THR A 307 3.70 5.56 17.48
CA THR A 307 3.15 6.69 18.25
C THR A 307 4.05 7.93 18.31
N GLY A 308 5.14 7.98 17.53
CA GLY A 308 6.04 9.15 17.52
C GLY A 308 6.78 9.38 18.84
N ASN A 309 7.00 8.34 19.64
CA ASN A 309 7.66 8.43 20.95
C ASN A 309 9.19 8.29 20.81
N PHE A 310 9.78 9.30 20.17
CA PHE A 310 11.22 9.51 19.99
C PHE A 310 11.49 11.03 19.95
N SER A 311 12.74 11.42 20.15
CA SER A 311 13.16 12.82 20.28
C SER A 311 13.90 13.39 19.06
N SER A 312 14.24 12.56 18.08
CA SER A 312 14.94 12.96 16.88
C SER A 312 14.73 12.01 15.71
N ALA A 313 15.16 12.42 14.51
CA ALA A 313 15.19 11.55 13.34
C ALA A 313 16.15 10.38 13.53
N GLU A 314 17.29 10.65 14.18
CA GLU A 314 18.30 9.64 14.50
C GLU A 314 17.75 8.59 15.48
N GLU A 315 17.01 9.01 16.52
CA GLU A 315 16.40 8.05 17.45
C GLU A 315 15.33 7.19 16.77
N ARG A 316 14.51 7.76 15.87
CA ARG A 316 13.59 6.96 15.04
C ARG A 316 14.35 5.92 14.23
N ILE A 317 15.45 6.32 13.58
CA ILE A 317 16.27 5.41 12.76
C ILE A 317 16.86 4.29 13.62
N ASP A 318 17.37 4.59 14.81
CA ASP A 318 17.93 3.58 15.73
C ASP A 318 16.86 2.58 16.18
N LEU A 319 15.67 3.06 16.59
CA LEU A 319 14.53 2.20 16.93
C LEU A 319 14.13 1.31 15.75
N PHE A 320 14.11 1.87 14.54
CA PHE A 320 13.73 1.17 13.32
C PHE A 320 14.73 0.07 12.96
N LYS A 321 16.03 0.34 13.13
CA LYS A 321 17.12 -0.65 12.98
C LYS A 321 16.99 -1.77 14.00
N GLU A 322 16.85 -1.44 15.29
CA GLU A 322 16.69 -2.41 16.38
C GLU A 322 15.50 -3.34 16.14
N ALA A 323 14.34 -2.77 15.80
CA ALA A 323 13.12 -3.52 15.51
C ALA A 323 13.26 -4.43 14.29
N THR A 324 13.92 -3.96 13.24
CA THR A 324 14.21 -4.77 12.04
C THR A 324 15.10 -5.95 12.39
N VAL A 325 16.20 -5.71 13.10
CA VAL A 325 17.15 -6.75 13.51
C VAL A 325 16.46 -7.79 14.40
N GLU A 326 15.69 -7.35 15.39
CA GLU A 326 14.98 -8.29 16.28
C GLU A 326 13.90 -9.08 15.54
N GLY A 327 13.11 -8.45 14.68
CA GLY A 327 12.08 -9.14 13.88
C GLY A 327 12.67 -10.21 12.97
N VAL A 328 13.81 -9.90 12.33
CA VAL A 328 14.56 -10.87 11.51
C VAL A 328 15.15 -11.99 12.39
N ASN A 329 15.73 -11.68 13.54
CA ASN A 329 16.27 -12.66 14.49
C ASN A 329 15.19 -13.63 15.00
N GLU A 330 14.00 -13.12 15.32
CA GLU A 330 12.87 -13.93 15.79
C GLU A 330 12.37 -14.92 14.74
N SER A 331 12.50 -14.56 13.45
CA SER A 331 12.23 -15.43 12.30
C SER A 331 10.86 -16.12 12.36
N VAL A 332 9.88 -15.50 13.01
CA VAL A 332 8.48 -15.95 12.96
C VAL A 332 7.90 -15.70 11.57
N ARG A 333 8.33 -14.61 10.92
CA ARG A 333 8.02 -14.30 9.52
C ARG A 333 9.31 -14.06 8.76
N ILE A 334 9.58 -14.89 7.76
CA ILE A 334 10.81 -14.86 6.95
C ILE A 334 10.47 -14.29 5.58
N PHE A 335 10.96 -13.08 5.27
CA PHE A 335 10.75 -12.47 3.95
C PHE A 335 11.67 -13.09 2.90
N LEU A 336 11.16 -13.14 1.65
CA LEU A 336 11.82 -13.85 0.55
C LEU A 336 12.13 -12.91 -0.62
N ALA A 337 11.10 -12.24 -1.14
CA ALA A 337 11.21 -11.37 -2.30
C ALA A 337 10.05 -10.36 -2.36
N SER A 338 10.31 -9.18 -2.89
CA SER A 338 9.28 -8.24 -3.37
C SER A 338 9.05 -8.46 -4.86
N LYS A 339 7.82 -8.23 -5.29
CA LYS A 339 7.46 -8.18 -6.71
C LYS A 339 7.73 -6.79 -7.27
N ILE A 340 8.03 -6.73 -8.56
CA ILE A 340 7.84 -5.51 -9.35
C ILE A 340 6.55 -5.73 -10.14
N ASP A 341 5.49 -5.04 -9.73
CA ASP A 341 4.18 -5.21 -10.37
C ASP A 341 4.13 -4.30 -11.61
N GLN A 342 3.73 -4.89 -12.74
CA GLN A 342 3.59 -4.18 -14.02
C GLN A 342 2.11 -4.02 -14.37
N TYR A 343 1.70 -2.79 -14.65
CA TYR A 343 0.33 -2.45 -15.03
C TYR A 343 0.28 -2.01 -16.48
N VAL A 344 -0.85 -2.26 -17.14
CA VAL A 344 -1.08 -1.92 -18.54
C VAL A 344 -2.26 -0.98 -18.70
N VAL A 345 -2.05 0.01 -19.55
CA VAL A 345 -3.05 1.00 -19.97
C VAL A 345 -3.03 1.07 -21.49
N ASN A 346 -4.18 1.28 -22.12
CA ASN A 346 -4.23 1.49 -23.57
C ASN A 346 -3.49 2.79 -23.95
N GLU A 347 -2.80 2.80 -25.08
CA GLU A 347 -2.03 3.98 -25.54
C GLU A 347 -2.86 5.24 -25.78
N LYS A 348 -4.19 5.13 -25.91
CA LYS A 348 -5.10 6.26 -26.13
C LYS A 348 -5.52 6.97 -24.85
N ILE A 349 -5.14 6.45 -23.69
CA ILE A 349 -5.56 7.01 -22.41
C ILE A 349 -4.47 7.92 -21.87
N ASP A 350 -4.83 9.16 -21.60
CA ASP A 350 -3.94 10.16 -21.02
C ASP A 350 -4.22 10.33 -19.52
N GLY A 351 -3.32 11.01 -18.81
CA GLY A 351 -3.54 11.43 -17.41
C GLY A 351 -3.32 10.35 -16.35
N ILE A 352 -2.56 9.31 -16.69
CA ILE A 352 -2.21 8.23 -15.77
C ILE A 352 -1.21 8.71 -14.72
N ILE A 353 -1.47 8.39 -13.45
CA ILE A 353 -0.60 8.71 -12.32
C ILE A 353 -0.14 7.38 -11.72
N ASN A 354 1.17 7.11 -11.80
CA ASN A 354 1.72 5.84 -11.31
C ASN A 354 2.37 6.01 -9.94
N ASP A 355 1.58 5.96 -8.87
CA ASP A 355 2.08 5.96 -7.48
C ASP A 355 3.09 4.83 -7.25
N PHE A 356 4.19 5.08 -6.56
CA PHE A 356 5.23 4.05 -6.41
C PHE A 356 4.85 2.88 -5.50
N GLY A 357 3.92 3.05 -4.58
CA GLY A 357 3.33 1.98 -3.78
C GLY A 357 2.13 1.34 -4.49
N ALA A 358 1.10 2.13 -4.79
CA ALA A 358 -0.17 1.62 -5.32
C ALA A 358 -0.10 1.22 -6.80
N GLY A 359 0.79 1.85 -7.58
CA GLY A 359 0.85 1.76 -9.03
C GLY A 359 -0.25 2.56 -9.73
N VAL A 360 -0.56 2.15 -10.96
CA VAL A 360 -1.69 2.69 -11.74
C VAL A 360 -3.02 2.64 -10.97
N PRO A 361 -3.33 1.61 -10.15
CA PRO A 361 -4.53 1.58 -9.33
C PRO A 361 -4.60 2.59 -8.16
N THR A 362 -3.70 3.58 -8.10
CA THR A 362 -3.81 4.70 -7.17
C THR A 362 -5.14 5.45 -7.36
N ARG A 363 -5.60 6.10 -6.29
CA ARG A 363 -6.81 6.93 -6.30
C ARG A 363 -6.81 7.98 -7.40
N PHE A 364 -5.64 8.56 -7.68
CA PHE A 364 -5.51 9.68 -8.59
C PHE A 364 -5.74 9.31 -10.05
N THR A 365 -5.40 8.08 -10.48
CA THR A 365 -5.53 7.68 -11.89
C THR A 365 -6.97 7.72 -12.37
N ALA A 366 -7.89 7.06 -11.65
CA ALA A 366 -9.29 7.02 -12.07
C ALA A 366 -9.94 8.42 -12.09
N ILE A 367 -9.50 9.32 -11.20
CA ILE A 367 -10.00 10.69 -11.09
C ILE A 367 -9.46 11.58 -12.23
N ASN A 368 -8.20 11.38 -12.62
CA ASN A 368 -7.46 12.26 -13.52
C ASN A 368 -7.37 11.77 -14.98
N ALA A 369 -7.60 10.48 -15.22
CA ALA A 369 -7.50 9.88 -16.54
C ALA A 369 -8.47 10.49 -17.55
N ARG A 370 -8.02 10.55 -18.82
CA ARG A 370 -8.76 11.12 -19.93
C ARG A 370 -8.84 10.13 -21.08
N THR A 371 -10.00 10.11 -21.71
CA THR A 371 -10.29 9.29 -22.89
C THR A 371 -11.22 10.07 -23.82
N ASP A 372 -11.34 9.64 -25.07
CA ASP A 372 -12.24 10.27 -26.08
C ASP A 372 -13.73 9.99 -25.80
N SER A 373 -14.04 9.23 -24.75
CA SER A 373 -15.38 8.84 -24.31
C SER A 373 -15.71 9.47 -22.95
N ASP A 374 -17.00 9.67 -22.66
CA ASP A 374 -17.46 10.14 -21.35
C ASP A 374 -17.38 9.04 -20.26
N SER A 375 -16.75 7.89 -20.54
CA SER A 375 -16.69 6.75 -19.63
C SER A 375 -15.39 5.97 -19.75
N LEU A 376 -14.88 5.53 -18.60
CA LEU A 376 -13.74 4.62 -18.49
C LEU A 376 -14.18 3.18 -18.17
N LYS A 377 -13.53 2.21 -18.79
CA LYS A 377 -13.67 0.78 -18.52
C LYS A 377 -12.37 0.25 -17.94
N ILE A 378 -12.41 -0.09 -16.66
CA ILE A 378 -11.27 -0.58 -15.92
C ILE A 378 -11.46 -2.06 -15.63
N GLY A 379 -10.57 -2.91 -16.11
CA GLY A 379 -10.58 -4.31 -15.70
C GLY A 379 -10.03 -4.46 -14.28
N VAL A 380 -10.62 -5.34 -13.47
CA VAL A 380 -10.14 -5.69 -12.12
C VAL A 380 -10.08 -7.20 -11.96
N LYS A 381 -9.18 -7.71 -11.13
CA LYS A 381 -9.10 -9.17 -10.87
C LYS A 381 -10.34 -9.68 -10.13
N GLN A 382 -10.82 -8.91 -9.16
CA GLN A 382 -12.04 -9.16 -8.39
C GLN A 382 -12.76 -7.83 -8.22
N ILE A 383 -14.10 -7.84 -8.33
CA ILE A 383 -14.92 -6.67 -7.98
C ILE A 383 -15.29 -6.67 -6.48
N TYR A 384 -15.06 -7.78 -5.79
CA TYR A 384 -15.43 -7.95 -4.39
C TYR A 384 -14.64 -9.12 -3.78
N GLN A 385 -14.01 -8.90 -2.62
CA GLN A 385 -13.36 -9.94 -1.82
C GLN A 385 -13.50 -9.70 -0.32
N GLY A 386 -13.15 -8.50 0.15
CA GLY A 386 -13.33 -8.07 1.52
C GLY A 386 -14.61 -7.27 1.73
N ALA A 387 -14.90 -6.95 2.99
CA ALA A 387 -16.09 -6.20 3.34
C ALA A 387 -15.90 -4.69 3.16
N TRP A 388 -16.96 -4.01 2.72
CA TRP A 388 -16.97 -2.56 2.54
C TRP A 388 -17.50 -1.87 3.79
N ASN A 389 -16.66 -1.77 4.82
CA ASN A 389 -16.92 -0.96 6.02
C ASN A 389 -15.63 -0.21 6.43
N PRO A 390 -15.70 1.06 6.88
CA PRO A 390 -14.51 1.87 7.15
C PRO A 390 -13.79 1.53 8.47
N VAL A 391 -14.31 0.63 9.30
CA VAL A 391 -13.73 0.31 10.62
C VAL A 391 -12.67 -0.78 10.51
N MET A 392 -13.06 -1.96 10.00
CA MET A 392 -12.16 -3.11 9.78
C MET A 392 -12.51 -3.87 8.49
N GLY A 393 -13.09 -3.16 7.52
CA GLY A 393 -13.24 -3.58 6.13
C GLY A 393 -12.08 -3.10 5.26
N PHE A 394 -12.28 -3.11 3.94
CA PHE A 394 -11.32 -2.65 2.92
C PHE A 394 -9.89 -3.19 3.12
N SER A 395 -9.78 -4.42 3.64
CA SER A 395 -8.50 -5.05 3.99
C SER A 395 -7.86 -5.78 2.81
N ASP A 396 -8.54 -5.85 1.67
CA ASP A 396 -8.01 -6.33 0.40
C ASP A 396 -7.79 -5.19 -0.60
N ILE A 397 -6.83 -5.37 -1.50
CA ILE A 397 -6.50 -4.37 -2.52
C ILE A 397 -7.63 -4.14 -3.51
N TYR A 398 -8.50 -5.12 -3.77
CA TYR A 398 -9.51 -5.04 -4.82
C TYR A 398 -10.65 -4.10 -4.42
N SER A 399 -11.13 -4.21 -3.18
CA SER A 399 -12.13 -3.28 -2.63
C SER A 399 -11.55 -1.88 -2.46
N ARG A 400 -10.31 -1.76 -1.97
CA ARG A 400 -9.65 -0.47 -1.72
C ARG A 400 -9.45 0.37 -2.99
N GLN A 401 -8.99 -0.26 -4.08
CA GLN A 401 -8.79 0.43 -5.38
C GLN A 401 -10.05 1.11 -5.92
N ILE A 402 -11.23 0.56 -5.59
CA ILE A 402 -12.52 1.17 -5.98
C ILE A 402 -12.94 2.20 -4.93
N TRP A 403 -12.87 1.86 -3.64
CA TRP A 403 -13.24 2.75 -2.54
C TRP A 403 -12.50 4.09 -2.57
N ASP A 404 -11.20 4.09 -2.88
CA ASP A 404 -10.40 5.32 -2.87
C ASP A 404 -10.80 6.33 -3.97
N THR A 405 -11.66 5.93 -4.92
CA THR A 405 -12.31 6.81 -5.91
C THR A 405 -13.64 7.39 -5.43
N LEU A 406 -14.24 6.78 -4.40
CA LEU A 406 -15.51 7.17 -3.82
C LEU A 406 -15.35 8.11 -2.61
N TYR A 407 -14.15 8.15 -2.03
CA TYR A 407 -13.86 8.84 -0.79
C TYR A 407 -12.70 9.83 -0.97
N ASP A 408 -12.88 11.03 -0.42
CA ASP A 408 -11.81 12.01 -0.23
C ASP A 408 -11.37 12.05 1.23
N PRO A 409 -10.09 11.74 1.54
CA PRO A 409 -9.52 11.85 2.88
C PRO A 409 -9.18 13.28 3.26
N SER A 410 -8.89 13.51 4.54
CA SER A 410 -8.35 14.80 5.02
C SER A 410 -6.97 15.08 4.42
N VAL A 411 -6.04 14.14 4.55
CA VAL A 411 -4.69 14.18 3.98
C VAL A 411 -4.40 12.88 3.22
N PHE A 412 -3.37 12.87 2.37
CA PHE A 412 -2.91 11.67 1.69
C PHE A 412 -1.39 11.67 1.50
N LYS A 413 -0.83 10.57 0.99
CA LYS A 413 0.61 10.48 0.71
C LYS A 413 0.90 10.85 -0.75
N HIS A 414 1.91 11.67 -0.96
CA HIS A 414 2.33 12.12 -2.28
C HIS A 414 2.89 10.93 -3.08
N PRO A 415 2.46 10.72 -4.34
CA PRO A 415 2.70 9.46 -5.07
C PRO A 415 4.17 9.12 -5.33
N TYR A 416 5.06 10.13 -5.29
CA TYR A 416 6.47 10.00 -5.66
C TYR A 416 7.46 10.29 -4.54
N THR A 417 7.02 10.97 -3.48
CA THR A 417 7.85 11.33 -2.32
C THR A 417 7.39 10.64 -1.06
N GLY A 418 6.14 10.18 -0.99
CA GLY A 418 5.55 9.57 0.18
C GLY A 418 5.36 10.52 1.37
N ASN A 419 5.56 11.83 1.18
CA ASN A 419 5.25 12.85 2.19
C ASN A 419 3.72 12.97 2.35
N THR A 420 3.25 13.24 3.56
CA THR A 420 1.86 13.68 3.79
C THR A 420 1.61 15.04 3.14
N PHE A 421 0.46 15.17 2.47
CA PHE A 421 0.01 16.44 1.92
C PHE A 421 -1.52 16.58 2.04
N PRO A 422 -2.05 17.81 2.08
CA PRO A 422 -3.48 18.07 2.26
C PRO A 422 -4.34 17.62 1.06
N ILE A 423 -5.51 17.07 1.35
CA ILE A 423 -6.59 16.85 0.37
C ILE A 423 -7.80 17.70 0.80
N ARG A 424 -8.58 17.28 1.80
CA ARG A 424 -9.79 17.98 2.28
C ARG A 424 -9.55 18.87 3.48
N THR A 425 -8.31 19.03 3.93
CA THR A 425 -7.98 19.91 5.05
C THR A 425 -6.76 20.75 4.72
N ALA A 426 -6.78 22.02 5.10
CA ALA A 426 -5.56 22.78 5.31
C ALA A 426 -5.21 22.74 6.81
N TYR A 427 -3.94 22.85 7.17
CA TYR A 427 -3.53 22.77 8.56
C TYR A 427 -2.39 23.72 8.91
N VAL A 428 -2.39 24.15 10.17
CA VAL A 428 -1.29 24.87 10.81
C VAL A 428 -0.88 24.10 12.05
N ILE A 429 0.41 23.87 12.20
CA ILE A 429 0.96 23.06 13.28
C ILE A 429 1.69 23.96 14.27
N GLU A 430 1.45 23.71 15.54
CA GLU A 430 2.21 24.27 16.66
C GLU A 430 2.71 23.09 17.50
N THR A 431 4.01 22.98 17.70
CA THR A 431 4.59 21.91 18.53
C THR A 431 5.62 22.47 19.48
N ALA A 432 5.66 21.93 20.70
CA ALA A 432 6.68 22.27 21.69
C ALA A 432 7.95 21.42 21.53
N GLY A 433 8.04 20.60 20.49
CA GLY A 433 9.10 19.60 20.33
C GLY A 433 8.87 18.38 21.22
N PRO A 434 9.79 17.41 21.21
CA PRO A 434 9.60 16.12 21.89
C PRO A 434 9.56 16.23 23.42
N ASP A 435 10.26 17.21 24.00
CA ASP A 435 10.38 17.41 25.46
C ASP A 435 9.46 18.51 26.01
N GLY A 436 8.91 19.35 25.13
CA GLY A 436 8.12 20.52 25.52
C GLY A 436 6.64 20.20 25.69
N LYS A 437 5.91 21.18 26.21
CA LYS A 437 4.45 21.12 26.37
C LYS A 437 3.79 22.45 26.01
N LEU A 438 2.60 22.34 25.42
CA LEU A 438 1.68 23.42 25.11
C LEU A 438 0.47 23.33 26.04
N ASP A 439 0.00 24.47 26.53
CA ASP A 439 -1.23 24.52 27.32
C ASP A 439 -2.44 24.26 26.43
N VAL A 440 -3.34 23.40 26.91
CA VAL A 440 -4.63 23.11 26.27
C VAL A 440 -5.69 24.03 26.89
N PRO A 441 -6.51 24.73 26.09
CA PRO A 441 -7.61 25.55 26.61
C PRO A 441 -8.58 24.72 27.47
N ASP A 442 -9.01 25.28 28.60
CA ASP A 442 -9.92 24.59 29.54
C ASP A 442 -11.29 24.26 28.91
N ASP A 443 -11.70 25.00 27.86
CA ASP A 443 -12.93 24.77 27.08
C ASP A 443 -12.77 23.77 25.93
N ALA A 444 -11.59 23.16 25.77
CA ALA A 444 -11.40 22.03 24.87
C ALA A 444 -12.12 20.79 25.42
N ILE A 445 -12.67 19.96 24.53
CA ILE A 445 -13.51 18.81 24.89
C ILE A 445 -12.86 17.47 24.52
N ILE A 446 -13.23 16.44 25.26
CA ILE A 446 -12.88 15.04 24.99
C ILE A 446 -14.06 14.14 25.35
N TRP A 447 -14.24 13.04 24.62
CA TRP A 447 -15.27 12.05 24.95
C TRP A 447 -14.88 11.26 26.20
N ASP A 448 -15.81 11.09 27.12
CA ASP A 448 -15.64 10.25 28.29
C ASP A 448 -16.47 8.95 28.11
N PRO A 449 -15.84 7.79 27.85
CA PRO A 449 -16.54 6.53 27.62
C PRO A 449 -17.23 6.00 28.89
N VAL A 450 -16.83 6.45 30.09
CA VAL A 450 -17.49 6.04 31.35
C VAL A 450 -18.75 6.86 31.57
N LEU A 451 -18.69 8.17 31.33
CA LEU A 451 -19.84 9.07 31.49
C LEU A 451 -20.79 9.03 30.27
N GLN A 452 -20.34 8.47 29.15
CA GLN A 452 -21.06 8.47 27.87
C GLN A 452 -21.45 9.90 27.44
N SER A 453 -20.52 10.84 27.59
CA SER A 453 -20.72 12.25 27.25
C SER A 453 -19.42 12.97 26.94
N TRP A 454 -19.48 14.04 26.15
CA TRP A 454 -18.36 14.99 26.05
C TRP A 454 -18.18 15.76 27.35
N ARG A 455 -16.93 15.99 27.72
CA ARG A 455 -16.56 16.86 28.85
C ARG A 455 -15.42 17.77 28.48
N GLU A 456 -15.37 18.91 29.14
CA GLU A 456 -14.20 19.78 29.14
C GLU A 456 -12.98 19.07 29.75
N VAL A 457 -11.80 19.43 29.28
CA VAL A 457 -10.53 18.97 29.85
C VAL A 457 -10.34 19.49 31.27
N TYR A 458 -9.45 18.85 32.02
CA TYR A 458 -9.12 19.35 33.36
C TYR A 458 -8.26 20.62 33.27
N PRO A 459 -8.36 21.56 34.22
CA PRO A 459 -7.53 22.75 34.22
C PRO A 459 -6.03 22.42 34.20
N ASN A 460 -5.25 23.17 33.41
CA ASN A 460 -3.82 22.96 33.17
C ASN A 460 -3.49 21.65 32.43
N THR A 461 -4.43 21.13 31.63
CA THR A 461 -4.14 20.05 30.68
C THR A 461 -3.10 20.54 29.66
N GLN A 462 -2.17 19.67 29.29
CA GLN A 462 -1.09 20.00 28.36
C GLN A 462 -1.00 18.95 27.23
N SER A 463 -0.47 19.37 26.09
CA SER A 463 -0.22 18.53 24.91
C SER A 463 1.18 18.75 24.36
N THR A 464 1.69 17.83 23.53
CA THR A 464 2.98 18.01 22.85
C THR A 464 2.82 18.90 21.60
N SER A 465 1.75 18.65 20.84
CA SER A 465 1.47 19.33 19.59
C SER A 465 -0.02 19.69 19.48
N LYS A 466 -0.29 20.80 18.81
CA LYS A 466 -1.62 21.26 18.39
C LYS A 466 -1.64 21.39 16.88
N VAL A 467 -2.68 20.86 16.25
CA VAL A 467 -2.93 21.09 14.83
C VAL A 467 -4.27 21.81 14.68
N THR A 468 -4.26 22.97 14.03
CA THR A 468 -5.46 23.70 13.66
C THR A 468 -5.81 23.34 12.22
N PHE A 469 -6.88 22.59 12.03
CA PHE A 469 -7.40 22.19 10.72
C PHE A 469 -8.49 23.15 10.24
N ASP A 470 -8.40 23.55 8.96
CA ASP A 470 -9.48 24.18 8.20
C ASP A 470 -10.08 23.14 7.24
N LEU A 471 -11.33 22.76 7.49
CA LEU A 471 -12.01 21.64 6.85
C LEU A 471 -12.73 22.07 5.58
N THR A 472 -12.40 21.43 4.46
CA THR A 472 -13.10 21.58 3.18
C THR A 472 -14.27 20.61 3.10
N LEU A 473 -15.39 21.00 3.70
CA LEU A 473 -16.65 20.23 3.72
C LEU A 473 -17.47 20.37 2.43
N SER A 474 -18.08 19.29 1.97
CA SER A 474 -19.03 19.24 0.84
C SER A 474 -20.30 18.51 1.24
N LYS A 475 -21.21 18.21 0.29
CA LYS A 475 -22.26 17.21 0.54
C LYS A 475 -21.68 15.79 0.49
N TRP A 476 -22.27 14.93 1.29
CA TRP A 476 -22.22 13.48 1.14
C TRP A 476 -22.95 13.05 -0.14
N HIS A 477 -22.67 11.86 -0.66
CA HIS A 477 -23.32 11.33 -1.88
C HIS A 477 -24.84 11.20 -1.78
N ASN A 478 -25.39 11.04 -0.57
CA ASN A 478 -26.83 11.04 -0.32
C ASN A 478 -27.47 12.45 -0.36
N GLY A 479 -26.67 13.49 -0.59
CA GLY A 479 -27.08 14.90 -0.69
C GLY A 479 -27.09 15.66 0.64
N SER A 480 -26.87 15.00 1.78
CA SER A 480 -26.76 15.67 3.07
C SER A 480 -25.46 16.48 3.17
N PRO A 481 -25.47 17.71 3.72
CA PRO A 481 -24.24 18.45 3.95
C PRO A 481 -23.38 17.76 5.02
N MET A 482 -22.07 17.71 4.79
CA MET A 482 -21.10 17.42 5.86
C MET A 482 -21.06 18.58 6.85
N ASP A 483 -20.88 18.27 8.13
CA ASP A 483 -20.71 19.26 9.19
C ASP A 483 -19.77 18.75 10.31
N MET A 484 -19.52 19.61 11.30
CA MET A 484 -18.64 19.27 12.43
C MET A 484 -19.14 18.06 13.26
N ASN A 485 -20.45 17.74 13.23
CA ASN A 485 -20.96 16.57 13.95
C ASN A 485 -20.45 15.26 13.31
N ASP A 486 -20.23 15.23 12.00
CA ASP A 486 -19.62 14.08 11.33
C ASP A 486 -18.21 13.81 11.85
N VAL A 487 -17.41 14.88 12.01
CA VAL A 487 -16.03 14.79 12.51
C VAL A 487 -16.00 14.40 13.98
N LEU A 488 -16.81 15.03 14.82
CA LEU A 488 -16.87 14.74 16.26
C LEU A 488 -17.44 13.35 16.53
N HIS A 489 -18.40 12.87 15.73
CA HIS A 489 -18.88 11.48 15.84
C HIS A 489 -17.78 10.47 15.47
N SER A 490 -16.97 10.74 14.46
CA SER A 490 -15.81 9.89 14.12
C SER A 490 -14.79 9.83 15.26
N LEU A 491 -14.59 10.96 15.94
CA LEU A 491 -13.74 11.04 17.13
C LEU A 491 -14.32 10.24 18.30
N TYR A 492 -15.60 10.41 18.59
CA TYR A 492 -16.33 9.61 19.58
C TYR A 492 -16.10 8.12 19.34
N PHE A 493 -16.39 7.64 18.13
CA PHE A 493 -16.29 6.23 17.80
C PHE A 493 -14.87 5.70 18.05
N THR A 494 -13.84 6.47 17.69
CA THR A 494 -12.44 6.11 17.91
C THR A 494 -12.11 5.99 19.40
N ILE A 495 -12.61 6.90 20.23
CA ILE A 495 -12.38 6.88 21.69
C ILE A 495 -13.14 5.73 22.33
N GLU A 496 -14.42 5.56 21.99
CA GLU A 496 -15.29 4.52 22.55
C GLU A 496 -14.72 3.11 22.30
N TRP A 497 -14.36 2.82 21.05
CA TRP A 497 -13.86 1.49 20.65
C TRP A 497 -12.35 1.28 20.89
N GLY A 498 -11.63 2.34 21.24
CA GLY A 498 -10.19 2.32 21.54
C GLY A 498 -9.84 2.40 23.03
N SER A 499 -10.83 2.68 23.89
CA SER A 499 -10.62 2.82 25.32
C SER A 499 -10.57 1.47 26.05
N GLU A 500 -10.13 1.49 27.30
CA GLU A 500 -10.16 0.31 28.16
C GLU A 500 -11.61 -0.13 28.42
N GLN A 501 -11.87 -1.42 28.21
CA GLN A 501 -13.20 -2.01 28.36
C GLN A 501 -13.71 -1.86 29.80
N GLN A 502 -14.96 -1.42 29.93
CA GLN A 502 -15.68 -1.40 31.21
C GLN A 502 -16.40 -2.73 31.46
N GLU A 503 -16.90 -2.94 32.69
CA GLU A 503 -17.78 -4.07 32.99
C GLU A 503 -19.06 -3.96 32.13
N ASP A 504 -19.41 -5.04 31.41
CA ASP A 504 -20.50 -5.12 30.42
C ASP A 504 -20.32 -4.31 29.11
N ASP A 505 -19.12 -3.78 28.84
CA ASP A 505 -18.81 -3.07 27.61
C ASP A 505 -18.80 -4.00 26.37
N LYS A 506 -19.49 -3.59 25.31
CA LYS A 506 -19.62 -4.30 24.03
C LYS A 506 -18.84 -3.65 22.88
N THR A 507 -18.21 -2.50 23.08
CA THR A 507 -17.47 -1.76 22.04
C THR A 507 -16.02 -2.23 21.94
N PHE A 508 -15.86 -3.52 21.62
CA PHE A 508 -14.55 -4.13 21.42
C PHE A 508 -14.49 -4.97 20.14
N ASP A 509 -13.41 -4.78 19.40
CA ASP A 509 -13.05 -5.57 18.23
C ASP A 509 -11.57 -5.93 18.28
N THR A 510 -11.26 -7.23 18.13
CA THR A 510 -9.91 -7.78 18.29
C THR A 510 -8.88 -7.23 17.30
N GLU A 511 -9.33 -6.70 16.15
CA GLU A 511 -8.45 -6.12 15.13
C GLU A 511 -8.43 -4.58 15.20
N PHE A 512 -9.57 -3.95 15.51
CA PHE A 512 -9.67 -2.48 15.59
C PHE A 512 -9.13 -1.91 16.89
N THR A 513 -9.59 -2.43 18.04
CA THR A 513 -9.35 -1.83 19.36
C THR A 513 -7.86 -1.67 19.68
N PRO A 514 -6.97 -2.65 19.43
CA PRO A 514 -5.54 -2.47 19.69
C PRO A 514 -4.93 -1.29 18.94
N ARG A 515 -5.37 -1.01 17.70
CA ARG A 515 -4.87 0.11 16.88
C ARG A 515 -5.47 1.44 17.33
N ALA A 516 -6.79 1.47 17.53
CA ALA A 516 -7.49 2.65 18.03
C ALA A 516 -6.93 3.10 19.40
N SER A 517 -6.60 2.16 20.27
CA SER A 517 -6.02 2.45 21.59
C SER A 517 -4.72 3.25 21.55
N GLN A 518 -3.90 3.07 20.51
CA GLN A 518 -2.66 3.85 20.35
C GLN A 518 -2.96 5.31 20.03
N THR A 519 -3.95 5.56 19.17
CA THR A 519 -4.45 6.92 18.89
C THR A 519 -5.05 7.54 20.15
N VAL A 520 -5.94 6.82 20.84
CA VAL A 520 -6.60 7.29 22.07
C VAL A 520 -5.60 7.67 23.17
N LYS A 521 -4.52 6.90 23.35
CA LYS A 521 -3.46 7.21 24.33
C LYS A 521 -2.75 8.54 24.08
N THR A 522 -2.70 8.98 22.82
CA THR A 522 -2.00 10.23 22.44
C THR A 522 -2.97 11.40 22.28
N LEU A 523 -4.24 11.16 21.99
CA LEU A 523 -5.25 12.20 21.86
C LEU A 523 -5.56 12.84 23.22
N ILE A 524 -5.50 14.17 23.28
CA ILE A 524 -5.74 14.92 24.52
C ILE A 524 -7.11 15.58 24.50
N ALA A 525 -7.40 16.33 23.44
CA ALA A 525 -8.64 17.07 23.31
C ALA A 525 -8.85 17.57 21.88
N VAL A 526 -10.06 18.05 21.63
CA VAL A 526 -10.38 18.86 20.46
C VAL A 526 -11.11 20.12 20.86
N LYS A 527 -11.00 21.16 20.04
CA LYS A 527 -11.73 22.41 20.23
C LYS A 527 -12.27 22.89 18.89
N PRO A 528 -13.58 22.68 18.62
CA PRO A 528 -14.24 23.31 17.49
C PRO A 528 -14.24 24.84 17.69
N LEU A 529 -13.67 25.58 16.74
CA LEU A 529 -13.65 27.05 16.79
C LEU A 529 -14.84 27.66 16.05
N ASP A 530 -15.27 27.00 14.98
CA ASP A 530 -16.43 27.36 14.17
C ASP A 530 -16.96 26.14 13.38
N GLU A 531 -17.77 26.35 12.34
CA GLU A 531 -18.38 25.27 11.54
C GLU A 531 -17.35 24.44 10.74
N LYS A 532 -16.14 24.95 10.49
CA LYS A 532 -15.12 24.33 9.64
C LYS A 532 -13.71 24.33 10.23
N THR A 533 -13.48 24.98 11.36
CA THR A 533 -12.17 25.04 12.00
C THR A 533 -12.14 24.19 13.26
N LEU A 534 -11.17 23.27 13.35
CA LEU A 534 -10.97 22.36 14.48
C LEU A 534 -9.53 22.42 14.99
N GLU A 535 -9.34 22.69 16.26
CA GLU A 535 -8.04 22.44 16.92
C GLU A 535 -8.02 21.03 17.48
N VAL A 536 -6.94 20.29 17.22
CA VAL A 536 -6.70 18.94 17.74
C VAL A 536 -5.41 18.95 18.54
N TYR A 537 -5.48 18.47 19.78
CA TYR A 537 -4.35 18.46 20.72
C TYR A 537 -3.90 17.01 20.95
N VAL A 538 -2.62 16.74 20.70
CA VAL A 538 -2.04 15.39 20.78
C VAL A 538 -0.71 15.39 21.53
N ASN A 539 -0.46 14.33 22.28
CA ASN A 539 0.85 13.92 22.76
C ASN A 539 1.57 13.10 21.68
N TYR A 540 1.77 13.72 20.52
CA TYR A 540 2.50 13.16 19.38
C TYR A 540 3.49 14.18 18.83
N TRP A 541 4.67 13.74 18.45
CA TRP A 541 5.69 14.56 17.81
C TRP A 541 6.37 13.77 16.69
N HIS A 542 6.76 14.50 15.64
CA HIS A 542 7.60 13.99 14.57
C HIS A 542 8.49 15.14 14.07
N PHE A 543 9.72 14.85 13.63
CA PHE A 543 10.63 15.86 13.08
C PHE A 543 10.18 16.41 11.72
N ASP A 544 9.28 15.69 11.05
CA ASP A 544 8.54 16.15 9.87
C ASP A 544 7.12 16.54 10.32
N GLU A 545 6.82 17.83 10.29
CA GLU A 545 5.54 18.38 10.75
C GLU A 545 4.34 17.78 10.02
N ALA A 546 4.47 17.40 8.75
CA ALA A 546 3.35 16.82 7.99
C ALA A 546 2.90 15.46 8.55
N GLU A 547 3.78 14.72 9.24
CA GLU A 547 3.41 13.49 9.96
C GLU A 547 2.63 13.80 11.26
N ILE A 548 2.87 14.96 11.89
CA ILE A 548 2.04 15.42 13.03
C ILE A 548 0.61 15.72 12.55
N ALA A 549 0.46 16.37 11.40
CA ALA A 549 -0.84 16.60 10.80
C ALA A 549 -1.55 15.29 10.39
N ASP A 550 -0.83 14.32 9.83
CA ASP A 550 -1.40 13.01 9.50
C ASP A 550 -1.94 12.30 10.75
N TRP A 551 -1.14 12.26 11.83
CA TRP A 551 -1.53 11.63 13.08
C TRP A 551 -2.71 12.32 13.78
N ALA A 552 -2.73 13.66 13.78
CA ALA A 552 -3.80 14.45 14.40
C ALA A 552 -5.06 14.58 13.52
N SER A 553 -5.03 14.06 12.29
CA SER A 553 -6.12 14.21 11.32
C SER A 553 -7.37 13.47 11.78
N LEU A 554 -8.42 14.23 12.08
CA LEU A 554 -9.75 13.71 12.39
C LEU A 554 -10.67 13.98 11.21
N TRP A 555 -11.11 12.91 10.55
CA TRP A 555 -11.95 13.00 9.36
C TRP A 555 -12.92 11.83 9.28
N SER A 556 -14.15 12.09 8.85
CA SER A 556 -15.12 11.02 8.62
C SER A 556 -15.12 10.58 7.16
N SER A 557 -15.15 9.28 6.92
CA SER A 557 -15.24 8.70 5.58
C SER A 557 -16.67 8.35 5.14
N VAL A 558 -17.60 8.34 6.10
CA VAL A 558 -19.04 8.10 5.90
C VAL A 558 -19.88 9.02 6.81
N PRO A 559 -21.17 9.26 6.53
CA PRO A 559 -22.03 10.06 7.40
C PRO A 559 -22.16 9.48 8.82
N TRP A 560 -22.26 10.33 9.85
CA TRP A 560 -22.39 9.86 11.24
C TRP A 560 -23.58 8.91 11.44
N GLU A 561 -24.72 9.14 10.79
CA GLU A 561 -25.91 8.31 10.97
C GLU A 561 -25.70 6.89 10.47
N LEU A 562 -24.84 6.74 9.45
CA LEU A 562 -24.46 5.44 8.94
C LEU A 562 -23.56 4.72 9.94
N THR A 563 -22.55 5.41 10.49
CA THR A 563 -21.69 4.86 11.54
C THR A 563 -22.48 4.43 12.77
N THR A 564 -23.43 5.23 13.25
CA THR A 564 -24.31 4.87 14.38
C THR A 564 -25.09 3.59 14.10
N ALA A 565 -25.69 3.45 12.91
CA ALA A 565 -26.44 2.24 12.54
C ALA A 565 -25.53 1.01 12.44
N MET A 566 -24.32 1.17 11.90
CA MET A 566 -23.31 0.12 11.86
C MET A 566 -22.88 -0.32 13.25
N GLU A 567 -22.55 0.62 14.13
CA GLU A 567 -22.18 0.39 15.52
C GLU A 567 -23.25 -0.38 16.28
N GLN A 568 -24.50 0.10 16.25
CA GLN A 568 -25.60 -0.56 16.94
C GLN A 568 -25.81 -2.00 16.43
N SER A 569 -25.69 -2.23 15.12
CA SER A 569 -25.81 -3.57 14.54
C SER A 569 -24.72 -4.55 15.01
N VAL A 570 -23.52 -4.05 15.34
CA VAL A 570 -22.43 -4.85 15.91
C VAL A 570 -22.65 -5.09 17.40
N ILE A 571 -23.07 -4.07 18.16
CA ILE A 571 -23.39 -4.17 19.60
C ILE A 571 -24.52 -5.19 19.84
N ASP A 572 -25.50 -5.24 18.95
CA ASP A 572 -26.61 -6.20 19.00
C ASP A 572 -26.23 -7.61 18.50
N GLY A 573 -24.99 -7.80 18.04
CA GLY A 573 -24.48 -9.08 17.57
C GLY A 573 -25.12 -9.55 16.26
N LYS A 574 -25.55 -8.62 15.39
CA LYS A 574 -26.09 -8.96 14.05
C LYS A 574 -25.00 -9.16 13.01
N VAL A 575 -23.92 -8.38 13.13
CA VAL A 575 -22.77 -8.35 12.23
C VAL A 575 -21.49 -8.07 13.02
N SER A 576 -20.33 -8.12 12.38
CA SER A 576 -19.04 -7.72 12.97
C SER A 576 -18.25 -6.79 12.04
N PHE A 577 -17.50 -5.86 12.62
CA PHE A 577 -16.61 -4.96 11.86
C PHE A 577 -15.42 -5.67 11.25
N SER A 578 -14.76 -6.53 12.01
CA SER A 578 -13.59 -7.30 11.57
C SER A 578 -13.93 -8.70 11.08
N ARG A 579 -12.99 -9.27 10.33
CA ARG A 579 -13.09 -10.63 9.84
C ARG A 579 -12.97 -11.63 10.99
N SER A 580 -11.97 -11.50 11.86
CA SER A 580 -11.80 -12.42 13.00
C SER A 580 -13.04 -12.38 13.90
N GLY A 581 -13.60 -11.20 14.16
CA GLY A 581 -14.85 -11.02 14.90
C GLY A 581 -16.04 -11.72 14.24
N SER A 582 -16.16 -11.65 12.91
CA SER A 582 -17.22 -12.36 12.17
C SER A 582 -17.14 -13.88 12.34
N VAL A 583 -15.92 -14.44 12.31
CA VAL A 583 -15.67 -15.88 12.44
C VAL A 583 -15.94 -16.34 13.88
N SER A 584 -15.42 -15.63 14.87
CA SER A 584 -15.57 -16.00 16.29
C SER A 584 -17.02 -15.91 16.75
N LYS A 585 -17.76 -14.88 16.32
CA LYS A 585 -19.18 -14.65 16.67
C LYS A 585 -20.16 -15.38 15.76
N SER A 586 -19.70 -16.01 14.67
CA SER A 586 -20.55 -16.67 13.66
C SER A 586 -21.62 -15.73 13.05
N VAL A 587 -21.23 -14.51 12.71
CA VAL A 587 -22.07 -13.47 12.10
C VAL A 587 -21.44 -12.98 10.79
N ASN A 588 -22.17 -12.19 9.99
CA ASN A 588 -21.62 -11.61 8.76
C ASN A 588 -20.52 -10.57 9.07
N TRP A 589 -19.47 -10.55 8.26
CA TRP A 589 -18.52 -9.44 8.21
C TRP A 589 -19.18 -8.27 7.46
N LEU A 590 -19.54 -7.21 8.18
CA LEU A 590 -20.41 -6.14 7.71
C LEU A 590 -19.89 -5.50 6.42
N SER A 591 -20.68 -5.54 5.36
CA SER A 591 -20.29 -4.97 4.06
C SER A 591 -21.39 -4.10 3.48
N LEU A 592 -21.18 -2.78 3.46
CA LEU A 592 -22.18 -1.79 3.03
C LEU A 592 -22.59 -1.92 1.54
N ILE A 593 -21.74 -2.53 0.71
CA ILE A 593 -22.05 -2.81 -0.71
C ILE A 593 -23.00 -4.01 -0.88
N VAL A 594 -23.14 -4.88 0.13
CA VAL A 594 -23.96 -6.09 0.06
C VAL A 594 -25.41 -5.73 0.40
N PRO A 595 -26.39 -6.00 -0.49
CA PRO A 595 -27.78 -5.56 -0.27
C PRO A 595 -28.41 -6.09 1.03
N ASN A 596 -28.12 -7.33 1.42
CA ASN A 596 -28.66 -7.90 2.66
C ASN A 596 -28.12 -7.20 3.91
N ASP A 597 -26.85 -6.84 3.91
CA ASP A 597 -26.24 -6.11 5.03
C ASP A 597 -26.73 -4.64 5.02
N ALA A 598 -26.87 -4.03 3.85
CA ALA A 598 -27.45 -2.70 3.71
C ALA A 598 -28.92 -2.63 4.22
N GLU A 599 -29.69 -3.70 4.06
CA GLU A 599 -31.04 -3.79 4.62
C GLU A 599 -31.04 -3.82 6.15
N ILE A 600 -30.07 -4.49 6.78
CA ILE A 600 -29.89 -4.45 8.25
C ILE A 600 -29.66 -3.00 8.69
N ILE A 601 -28.76 -2.29 8.01
CA ILE A 601 -28.47 -0.89 8.30
C ILE A 601 -29.71 -0.01 8.11
N LYS A 602 -30.48 -0.20 7.04
CA LYS A 602 -31.73 0.54 6.79
C LYS A 602 -32.76 0.33 7.90
N GLN A 603 -32.86 -0.89 8.46
CA GLN A 603 -33.76 -1.18 9.58
C GLN A 603 -33.41 -0.35 10.82
N TYR A 604 -32.12 -0.28 11.19
CA TYR A 604 -31.66 0.57 12.30
C TYR A 604 -31.92 2.06 12.02
N LEU A 605 -31.62 2.56 10.82
CA LEU A 605 -31.92 3.94 10.44
C LEU A 605 -33.43 4.26 10.55
N THR A 606 -34.29 3.32 10.17
CA THR A 606 -35.75 3.47 10.27
C THR A 606 -36.20 3.49 11.74
N GLU A 607 -35.66 2.58 12.55
CA GLU A 607 -35.93 2.55 14.00
C GLU A 607 -35.47 3.83 14.70
N PHE A 608 -34.29 4.35 14.35
CA PHE A 608 -33.78 5.61 14.87
C PHE A 608 -34.68 6.78 14.51
N LYS A 609 -35.17 6.83 13.28
CA LYS A 609 -36.13 7.85 12.84
C LYS A 609 -37.44 7.73 13.63
N ASP A 610 -38.04 6.55 13.69
CA ASP A 610 -39.35 6.32 14.32
C ASP A 610 -39.32 6.60 15.83
N SER A 611 -38.18 6.39 16.47
CA SER A 611 -37.97 6.66 17.90
C SER A 611 -37.40 8.05 18.20
N SER A 612 -37.10 8.86 17.17
CA SER A 612 -36.37 10.12 17.30
C SER A 612 -35.05 9.96 18.08
N HIS A 613 -34.31 8.89 17.79
CA HIS A 613 -33.06 8.54 18.45
C HIS A 613 -31.99 9.63 18.23
N ILE A 614 -31.37 10.04 19.34
CA ILE A 614 -30.22 10.93 19.36
C ILE A 614 -29.02 10.12 19.89
N PRO A 615 -27.97 9.89 19.10
CA PRO A 615 -26.77 9.22 19.58
C PRO A 615 -26.15 10.02 20.74
N SER A 616 -25.62 9.34 21.76
CA SER A 616 -25.02 9.99 22.94
C SER A 616 -23.92 10.99 22.55
N ALA A 617 -23.13 10.65 21.53
CA ALA A 617 -22.09 11.50 20.96
C ALA A 617 -22.60 12.83 20.41
N LEU A 618 -23.87 12.92 20.02
CA LEU A 618 -24.48 14.13 19.47
C LEU A 618 -25.38 14.87 20.47
N ALA A 619 -25.76 14.22 21.58
CA ALA A 619 -26.63 14.80 22.59
C ALA A 619 -26.04 16.03 23.30
N TYR A 620 -24.72 16.21 23.23
CA TYR A 620 -24.02 17.38 23.79
C TYR A 620 -24.21 18.65 22.95
N PHE A 621 -24.48 18.52 21.64
CA PHE A 621 -24.54 19.64 20.71
C PHE A 621 -25.98 20.11 20.49
N ASP A 622 -26.17 21.43 20.31
CA ASP A 622 -27.48 22.00 20.00
C ASP A 622 -27.83 21.73 18.53
N LEU A 623 -28.57 20.63 18.31
CA LEU A 623 -28.99 20.22 16.97
C LEU A 623 -30.20 21.04 16.52
N ARG A 624 -30.13 21.58 15.29
CA ARG A 624 -31.26 22.31 14.69
C ARG A 624 -32.50 21.41 14.59
N ASN A 625 -33.69 22.01 14.72
CA ASN A 625 -34.96 21.30 14.54
C ASN A 625 -34.98 20.53 13.19
N ASN A 626 -35.35 19.24 13.23
CA ASN A 626 -35.40 18.29 12.10
C ASN A 626 -34.04 17.88 11.48
N TYR A 627 -32.90 18.23 12.10
CA TYR A 627 -31.59 17.81 11.61
C TYR A 627 -31.47 16.28 11.48
N LEU A 628 -31.75 15.56 12.56
CA LEU A 628 -31.63 14.09 12.62
C LEU A 628 -32.54 13.39 11.60
N ASP A 629 -33.83 13.74 11.59
CA ASP A 629 -34.81 13.15 10.67
C ASP A 629 -34.37 13.30 9.21
N SER A 630 -33.84 14.47 8.83
CA SER A 630 -33.37 14.71 7.46
C SER A 630 -32.16 13.85 7.09
N ARG A 631 -31.25 13.60 8.04
CA ARG A 631 -30.07 12.74 7.85
C ARG A 631 -30.49 11.28 7.70
N TYR A 632 -31.34 10.78 8.58
CA TYR A 632 -31.89 9.43 8.50
C TYR A 632 -32.66 9.21 7.19
N ASP A 633 -33.53 10.15 6.80
CA ASP A 633 -34.30 10.07 5.55
C ASP A 633 -33.43 10.04 4.30
N ALA A 634 -32.38 10.86 4.24
CA ALA A 634 -31.45 10.86 3.11
C ALA A 634 -30.75 9.49 2.95
N SER A 635 -30.29 8.91 4.06
CA SER A 635 -29.59 7.62 4.07
C SER A 635 -30.53 6.43 3.79
N ILE A 636 -31.75 6.43 4.33
CA ILE A 636 -32.78 5.42 3.99
C ILE A 636 -33.10 5.47 2.50
N LYS A 637 -33.40 6.67 1.97
CA LYS A 637 -33.70 6.87 0.55
C LYS A 637 -32.56 6.42 -0.35
N TRP A 638 -31.31 6.71 0.03
CA TRP A 638 -30.15 6.22 -0.70
C TRP A 638 -30.12 4.69 -0.80
N ILE A 639 -30.34 4.00 0.31
CA ILE A 639 -30.36 2.53 0.33
C ILE A 639 -31.51 1.99 -0.53
N GLU A 640 -32.69 2.60 -0.48
CA GLU A 640 -33.84 2.20 -1.31
C GLU A 640 -33.58 2.42 -2.81
N GLU A 641 -32.91 3.51 -3.19
CA GLU A 641 -32.65 3.86 -4.59
C GLU A 641 -31.45 3.10 -5.19
N LYS A 642 -30.39 2.90 -4.40
CA LYS A 642 -29.12 2.30 -4.86
C LYS A 642 -28.97 0.83 -4.50
N ASN A 643 -29.82 0.31 -3.61
CA ASN A 643 -29.76 -1.07 -3.10
C ASN A 643 -28.44 -1.42 -2.39
N HIS A 644 -27.78 -0.41 -1.81
CA HIS A 644 -26.58 -0.54 -0.98
C HIS A 644 -26.45 0.66 -0.03
N ALA A 645 -25.63 0.54 1.01
CA ALA A 645 -25.41 1.58 2.02
C ALA A 645 -24.09 2.35 1.85
N VAL A 646 -23.38 2.20 0.73
CA VAL A 646 -22.13 2.93 0.45
C VAL A 646 -22.43 4.41 0.17
N ILE A 647 -22.07 5.30 1.11
CA ILE A 647 -22.20 6.75 1.03
C ILE A 647 -20.87 7.37 1.47
N SER A 648 -20.28 8.27 0.66
CA SER A 648 -19.06 8.99 1.02
C SER A 648 -19.04 10.39 0.37
N ASN A 649 -17.87 10.99 0.19
CA ASN A 649 -17.68 12.42 -0.15
C ASN A 649 -16.75 12.67 -1.35
N GLY A 650 -16.30 11.63 -2.03
CA GLY A 650 -15.35 11.72 -3.14
C GLY A 650 -15.98 12.11 -4.48
N PRO A 651 -15.15 12.22 -5.54
CA PRO A 651 -15.55 12.72 -6.86
C PRO A 651 -16.50 11.79 -7.61
N PHE A 652 -16.56 10.51 -7.22
CA PHE A 652 -17.52 9.55 -7.73
C PHE A 652 -18.37 8.99 -6.60
N TYR A 653 -19.60 8.59 -6.91
CA TYR A 653 -20.43 7.78 -6.02
C TYR A 653 -20.67 6.39 -6.61
N LEU A 654 -20.93 5.41 -5.76
CA LEU A 654 -21.29 4.07 -6.19
C LEU A 654 -22.69 4.08 -6.81
N GLN A 655 -22.77 3.82 -8.12
CA GLN A 655 -24.03 3.81 -8.85
C GLN A 655 -24.70 2.43 -8.81
N SER A 656 -23.92 1.37 -8.96
CA SER A 656 -24.46 0.00 -8.88
C SER A 656 -23.37 -1.04 -8.63
N TYR A 657 -23.72 -2.07 -7.88
CA TYR A 657 -22.95 -3.30 -7.69
C TYR A 657 -23.71 -4.48 -8.29
N SER A 658 -23.15 -5.12 -9.31
CA SER A 658 -23.78 -6.23 -10.04
C SER A 658 -22.88 -7.47 -10.03
N PRO A 659 -22.98 -8.35 -9.01
CA PRO A 659 -22.22 -9.60 -8.96
C PRO A 659 -22.49 -10.53 -10.16
N GLU A 660 -23.73 -10.54 -10.65
CA GLU A 660 -24.16 -11.41 -11.75
C GLU A 660 -23.45 -11.06 -13.07
N SER A 661 -23.31 -9.77 -13.38
CA SER A 661 -22.55 -9.29 -14.53
C SER A 661 -21.05 -9.11 -14.23
N ARG A 662 -20.66 -9.30 -12.96
CA ARG A 662 -19.31 -9.06 -12.44
C ARG A 662 -18.82 -7.63 -12.73
N THR A 663 -19.68 -6.66 -12.46
CA THR A 663 -19.41 -5.25 -12.72
C THR A 663 -19.73 -4.39 -11.50
N ILE A 664 -18.89 -3.38 -11.25
CA ILE A 664 -19.20 -2.22 -10.41
C ILE A 664 -19.21 -0.99 -11.30
N THR A 665 -20.22 -0.14 -11.15
CA THR A 665 -20.31 1.14 -11.86
C THR A 665 -20.31 2.27 -10.85
N ILE A 666 -19.44 3.25 -11.07
CA ILE A 666 -19.39 4.50 -10.29
C ILE A 666 -19.66 5.68 -11.23
N ARG A 667 -20.25 6.76 -10.71
CA ARG A 667 -20.61 7.94 -11.50
C ARG A 667 -20.11 9.21 -10.87
N ALA A 668 -19.74 10.18 -11.70
CA ALA A 668 -19.27 11.48 -11.25
C ALA A 668 -20.31 12.13 -10.34
N PHE A 669 -19.85 12.63 -9.20
CA PHE A 669 -20.66 13.37 -8.26
C PHE A 669 -20.66 14.86 -8.65
N VAL A 670 -21.60 15.22 -9.52
CA VAL A 670 -21.75 16.58 -10.05
C VAL A 670 -22.56 17.43 -9.06
N ASP A 671 -21.86 18.06 -8.11
CA ASP A 671 -22.46 18.95 -7.10
C ASP A 671 -21.56 20.18 -6.87
N GLU A 672 -22.18 21.37 -6.78
CA GLU A 672 -21.48 22.65 -6.63
C GLU A 672 -20.64 22.75 -5.35
N SER A 673 -20.90 21.92 -4.33
CA SER A 673 -20.13 21.90 -3.09
C SER A 673 -18.86 21.06 -3.16
N TYR A 674 -18.66 20.26 -4.23
CA TYR A 674 -17.45 19.47 -4.41
C TYR A 674 -16.26 20.42 -4.71
N PRO A 675 -15.11 20.31 -4.01
CA PRO A 675 -14.10 21.38 -4.01
C PRO A 675 -13.09 21.31 -5.15
N PHE A 676 -13.04 20.24 -5.94
CA PHE A 676 -12.03 20.05 -6.97
C PHE A 676 -12.64 20.00 -8.36
N GLU A 677 -12.06 20.77 -9.27
CA GLU A 677 -12.37 20.74 -10.71
C GLU A 677 -11.58 19.61 -11.40
N ALA A 678 -12.08 19.16 -12.56
CA ALA A 678 -11.37 18.18 -13.40
C ALA A 678 -9.95 18.64 -13.74
N GLY A 679 -8.96 17.80 -13.42
CA GLY A 679 -7.54 18.07 -13.68
C GLY A 679 -6.79 18.71 -12.52
N HIS A 680 -7.39 18.80 -11.34
CA HIS A 680 -6.70 19.18 -10.10
C HIS A 680 -5.39 18.38 -9.90
N TRP A 681 -5.38 17.10 -10.23
CA TRP A 681 -4.25 16.17 -10.02
C TRP A 681 -3.23 16.09 -11.17
N LYS A 682 -3.32 16.98 -12.19
CA LYS A 682 -2.44 16.95 -13.38
C LYS A 682 -0.95 17.10 -13.06
N GLU A 683 -0.61 17.70 -11.92
CA GLU A 683 0.78 17.87 -11.50
C GLU A 683 1.53 16.55 -11.33
N PHE A 684 0.83 15.45 -11.06
CA PHE A 684 1.41 14.13 -10.88
C PHE A 684 1.63 13.35 -12.18
N GLU A 685 1.24 13.87 -13.35
CA GLU A 685 1.36 13.12 -14.61
C GLU A 685 2.79 13.01 -15.13
N ASN A 686 3.62 14.03 -14.88
CA ASN A 686 4.94 14.17 -15.50
C ASN A 686 6.04 14.13 -14.44
N VAL A 687 6.66 12.96 -14.26
CA VAL A 687 7.73 12.74 -13.28
C VAL A 687 9.05 12.46 -13.97
N LYS A 688 10.12 13.10 -13.47
CA LYS A 688 11.50 12.84 -13.88
C LYS A 688 12.17 11.91 -12.88
N PHE A 689 12.51 10.71 -13.35
CA PHE A 689 13.11 9.68 -12.52
C PHE A 689 14.62 9.87 -12.42
N PRO A 690 15.21 9.83 -11.21
CA PRO A 690 16.64 9.80 -11.06
C PRO A 690 17.21 8.55 -11.73
N LYS A 691 18.38 8.67 -12.35
CA LYS A 691 19.08 7.56 -13.00
C LYS A 691 20.56 7.58 -12.71
N ILE A 692 21.14 6.40 -12.50
CA ILE A 692 22.57 6.17 -12.46
C ILE A 692 23.00 5.77 -13.87
N ILE A 693 23.71 6.66 -14.54
CA ILE A 693 24.18 6.44 -15.92
C ILE A 693 25.47 5.63 -15.93
N GLN A 694 26.36 5.89 -14.97
CA GLN A 694 27.66 5.22 -14.90
C GLN A 694 28.20 5.23 -13.46
N VAL A 695 28.82 4.12 -13.06
CA VAL A 695 29.65 4.01 -11.85
C VAL A 695 30.99 3.40 -12.27
N ASP A 696 32.08 4.17 -12.13
CA ASP A 696 33.42 3.77 -12.56
C ASP A 696 34.24 3.26 -11.37
N ILE A 697 34.01 2.00 -11.01
CA ILE A 697 34.75 1.29 -9.95
C ILE A 697 35.67 0.23 -10.58
N PRO A 698 36.95 0.16 -10.19
CA PRO A 698 37.86 -0.89 -10.68
C PRO A 698 37.46 -2.29 -10.21
N ASP A 699 37.55 -3.30 -11.10
CA ASP A 699 37.31 -4.71 -10.76
C ASP A 699 38.26 -5.24 -9.67
N VAL A 700 39.46 -4.66 -9.57
CA VAL A 700 40.49 -5.03 -8.59
C VAL A 700 41.00 -3.78 -7.90
N ILE A 701 40.91 -3.77 -6.57
CA ILE A 701 41.31 -2.66 -5.71
C ILE A 701 42.42 -3.13 -4.79
N ARG A 702 43.46 -2.31 -4.64
CA ARG A 702 44.54 -2.60 -3.70
C ARG A 702 44.13 -2.16 -2.29
N GLN A 703 44.24 -3.08 -1.34
CA GLN A 703 44.02 -2.80 0.08
C GLN A 703 44.93 -1.64 0.56
N GLY A 704 44.38 -0.71 1.34
CA GLY A 704 45.13 0.41 1.92
C GLY A 704 45.47 1.54 0.95
N THR A 705 44.75 1.64 -0.17
CA THR A 705 44.89 2.74 -1.13
C THR A 705 43.65 3.64 -1.14
N ILE A 706 43.80 4.90 -1.57
CA ILE A 706 42.64 5.77 -1.77
C ILE A 706 41.87 5.24 -2.98
N LEU A 707 40.58 5.01 -2.80
CA LEU A 707 39.68 4.62 -3.88
C LEU A 707 38.83 5.83 -4.27
N SER A 708 38.81 6.17 -5.55
CA SER A 708 37.93 7.19 -6.12
C SER A 708 37.00 6.51 -7.12
N VAL A 709 35.69 6.68 -6.93
CA VAL A 709 34.64 6.11 -7.79
C VAL A 709 33.84 7.26 -8.39
N PRO A 710 34.15 7.66 -9.63
CA PRO A 710 33.32 8.59 -10.39
C PRO A 710 31.92 8.01 -10.65
N ILE A 711 30.90 8.83 -10.44
CA ILE A 711 29.50 8.48 -10.68
C ILE A 711 28.85 9.56 -11.54
N ILE A 712 28.10 9.14 -12.54
CA ILE A 712 27.29 10.01 -13.41
C ILE A 712 25.82 9.67 -13.18
N THR A 713 25.02 10.68 -12.90
CA THR A 713 23.57 10.58 -12.68
C THR A 713 22.80 11.59 -13.53
N GLU A 714 21.53 11.30 -13.79
CA GLU A 714 20.56 12.25 -14.36
C GLU A 714 19.39 12.41 -13.38
N ASP A 715 18.84 13.63 -13.28
CA ASP A 715 17.67 13.97 -12.46
C ASP A 715 17.73 13.52 -10.97
N ALA A 716 18.94 13.27 -10.44
CA ALA A 716 19.18 12.91 -9.05
C ALA A 716 19.71 14.09 -8.23
N SER A 717 19.26 14.21 -6.98
CA SER A 717 19.76 15.23 -6.03
C SER A 717 20.55 14.62 -4.87
N LYS A 718 20.50 13.30 -4.70
CA LYS A 718 21.20 12.59 -3.62
C LYS A 718 21.59 11.20 -4.07
N ILE A 719 22.78 10.76 -3.64
CA ILE A 719 23.17 9.35 -3.65
C ILE A 719 23.41 8.82 -2.23
N ASP A 720 23.04 7.58 -2.00
CA ASP A 720 23.41 6.78 -0.83
C ASP A 720 24.27 5.61 -1.30
N TYR A 721 25.39 5.34 -0.61
CA TYR A 721 26.31 4.27 -0.98
C TYR A 721 26.63 3.36 0.20
N PHE A 722 26.84 2.09 -0.10
CA PHE A 722 27.13 1.04 0.87
C PHE A 722 28.22 0.11 0.33
N PHE A 723 29.34 0.04 1.04
CA PHE A 723 30.45 -0.87 0.77
C PHE A 723 30.47 -1.95 1.84
N THR A 724 30.37 -3.22 1.43
CA THR A 724 30.40 -4.36 2.35
C THR A 724 31.56 -5.29 2.04
N ASN A 725 32.18 -5.86 3.08
CA ASN A 725 33.32 -6.75 2.91
C ASN A 725 32.92 -8.20 2.56
N ASN A 726 33.91 -9.08 2.41
CA ASN A 726 33.69 -10.51 2.15
C ASN A 726 33.00 -11.27 3.31
N GLN A 727 33.01 -10.68 4.50
CA GLN A 727 32.28 -11.10 5.68
C GLN A 727 30.98 -10.32 5.82
N GLY A 728 30.53 -9.59 4.79
CA GLY A 728 29.36 -8.71 4.72
C GLY A 728 29.24 -7.62 5.78
N GLU A 729 30.33 -7.30 6.47
CA GLU A 729 30.39 -6.17 7.40
C GLU A 729 30.46 -4.87 6.61
N SER A 730 29.78 -3.82 7.09
CA SER A 730 29.86 -2.48 6.49
C SER A 730 31.28 -1.91 6.64
N VAL A 731 31.90 -1.59 5.51
CA VAL A 731 33.24 -0.98 5.42
C VAL A 731 33.14 0.54 5.36
N ALA A 732 32.21 1.03 4.54
CA ALA A 732 31.90 2.43 4.37
C ALA A 732 30.47 2.58 3.86
N ALA A 733 29.68 3.40 4.53
CA ALA A 733 28.36 3.81 4.07
C ALA A 733 28.20 5.31 4.25
N GLY A 734 27.37 5.94 3.43
CA GLY A 734 27.08 7.36 3.57
C GLY A 734 26.16 7.91 2.49
N SER A 735 25.80 9.17 2.68
CA SER A 735 24.98 9.96 1.76
C SER A 735 25.77 11.12 1.19
N GLN A 736 25.51 11.48 -0.06
CA GLN A 736 26.07 12.68 -0.68
C GLN A 736 25.00 13.41 -1.49
N MET A 737 24.82 14.70 -1.21
CA MET A 737 23.98 15.59 -2.03
C MET A 737 24.70 15.93 -3.34
N LEU A 738 23.93 16.07 -4.42
CA LEU A 738 24.43 16.28 -5.76
C LEU A 738 24.07 17.69 -6.24
N ASP A 739 25.11 18.50 -6.44
CA ASP A 739 24.97 19.83 -7.08
C ASP A 739 25.22 19.76 -8.60
N SER A 740 25.61 18.59 -9.12
CA SER A 740 25.85 18.37 -10.54
C SER A 740 25.67 16.89 -10.90
N GLU A 741 25.44 16.60 -12.18
CA GLU A 741 25.31 15.23 -12.73
C GLU A 741 26.52 14.34 -12.46
N ARG A 742 27.70 14.92 -12.17
CA ARG A 742 28.93 14.17 -11.92
C ARG A 742 29.38 14.34 -10.49
N THR A 743 29.70 13.23 -9.85
CA THR A 743 30.27 13.20 -8.51
C THR A 743 31.39 12.17 -8.41
N ILE A 744 32.20 12.26 -7.36
CA ILE A 744 33.28 11.31 -7.08
C ILE A 744 33.15 10.87 -5.63
N LEU A 745 32.82 9.61 -5.40
CA LEU A 745 32.93 9.00 -4.07
C LEU A 745 34.40 8.72 -3.78
N THR A 746 34.88 9.07 -2.59
CA THR A 746 36.27 8.84 -2.19
C THR A 746 36.33 8.08 -0.88
N LEU A 747 37.00 6.92 -0.87
CA LEU A 747 37.31 6.15 0.33
C LEU A 747 38.76 6.35 0.74
N THR A 748 38.99 6.54 2.03
CA THR A 748 40.32 6.69 2.60
C THR A 748 41.08 5.36 2.64
N GLN A 749 42.40 5.41 2.84
CA GLN A 749 43.23 4.21 3.01
C GLN A 749 42.74 3.36 4.19
N ASP A 750 42.39 4.01 5.32
CA ASP A 750 41.87 3.33 6.51
C ASP A 750 40.54 2.61 6.26
N GLN A 751 39.70 3.12 5.34
CA GLN A 751 38.47 2.45 4.93
C GLN A 751 38.78 1.28 4.01
N THR A 752 39.63 1.47 3.00
CA THR A 752 39.96 0.38 2.07
C THR A 752 40.76 -0.74 2.71
N ASP A 753 41.45 -0.48 3.82
CA ASP A 753 42.10 -1.51 4.65
C ASP A 753 41.10 -2.49 5.29
N LYS A 754 39.84 -2.09 5.50
CA LYS A 754 38.81 -2.91 6.17
C LYS A 754 38.06 -3.87 5.24
N PHE A 755 38.24 -3.78 3.93
CA PHE A 755 37.60 -4.70 2.97
C PHE A 755 38.01 -6.17 3.16
N GLY A 756 39.17 -6.44 3.76
CA GLY A 756 39.73 -7.79 3.72
C GLY A 756 40.04 -8.25 2.29
N ILE A 757 40.58 -9.46 2.15
CA ILE A 757 40.99 -10.00 0.84
C ILE A 757 39.88 -10.87 0.26
N GLY A 758 39.53 -10.63 -0.99
CA GLY A 758 38.49 -11.38 -1.70
C GLY A 758 37.41 -10.49 -2.30
N ALA A 759 36.22 -11.05 -2.47
CA ALA A 759 35.07 -10.37 -3.07
C ALA A 759 34.40 -9.43 -2.05
N ASN A 760 34.12 -8.21 -2.49
CA ASN A 760 33.46 -7.15 -1.75
C ASN A 760 32.38 -6.56 -2.65
N ASP A 761 31.42 -5.84 -2.08
CA ASP A 761 30.28 -5.30 -2.82
C ASP A 761 30.16 -3.79 -2.64
N LEU A 762 29.73 -3.11 -3.71
CA LEU A 762 29.28 -1.72 -3.71
C LEU A 762 27.81 -1.68 -4.14
N LYS A 763 26.97 -1.02 -3.34
CA LYS A 763 25.63 -0.60 -3.72
C LYS A 763 25.54 0.93 -3.74
N VAL A 764 24.91 1.47 -4.77
CA VAL A 764 24.61 2.91 -4.90
C VAL A 764 23.14 3.07 -5.20
N PHE A 765 22.48 3.97 -4.48
CA PHE A 765 21.09 4.37 -4.65
C PHE A 765 21.07 5.84 -5.04
N ALA A 766 20.38 6.20 -6.12
CA ALA A 766 20.20 7.59 -6.53
C ALA A 766 18.72 7.99 -6.42
N VAL A 767 18.44 9.08 -5.72
CA VAL A 767 17.10 9.65 -5.51
C VAL A 767 17.08 11.13 -5.88
N SER A 768 15.89 11.70 -6.01
CA SER A 768 15.68 13.15 -6.14
C SER A 768 14.75 13.67 -5.05
N GLU A 769 14.76 14.99 -4.77
CA GLU A 769 13.86 15.57 -3.75
C GLU A 769 12.37 15.38 -4.08
N SER A 770 12.03 15.23 -5.37
CA SER A 770 10.66 15.00 -5.85
C SER A 770 10.32 13.53 -6.13
N VAL A 771 11.32 12.63 -6.10
CA VAL A 771 11.19 11.21 -6.43
C VAL A 771 12.10 10.38 -5.52
N LEU A 772 11.52 9.76 -4.50
CA LEU A 772 12.27 8.97 -3.52
C LEU A 772 12.40 7.48 -3.85
N ARG A 773 11.76 7.00 -4.92
CA ARG A 773 12.07 5.65 -5.43
C ARG A 773 13.46 5.69 -6.07
N PRO A 774 14.44 4.93 -5.55
CA PRO A 774 15.81 5.01 -6.04
C PRO A 774 15.98 4.26 -7.36
N ASP A 775 16.90 4.77 -8.19
CA ASP A 775 17.63 3.93 -9.13
C ASP A 775 18.81 3.27 -8.40
N ILE A 776 19.07 2.00 -8.71
CA ILE A 776 19.95 1.14 -7.90
C ILE A 776 21.03 0.54 -8.77
N TYR A 777 22.29 0.77 -8.39
CA TYR A 777 23.46 0.11 -8.95
C TYR A 777 24.07 -0.83 -7.91
N SER A 778 24.47 -2.02 -8.32
CA SER A 778 25.16 -2.99 -7.45
C SER A 778 26.22 -3.75 -8.21
N VAL A 779 27.42 -3.85 -7.66
CA VAL A 779 28.56 -4.55 -8.28
C VAL A 779 29.45 -5.18 -7.22
N SER A 780 30.05 -6.32 -7.55
CA SER A 780 31.10 -6.95 -6.75
C SER A 780 32.47 -6.64 -7.33
N PHE A 781 33.47 -6.41 -6.48
CA PHE A 781 34.87 -6.17 -6.87
C PHE A 781 35.83 -6.95 -5.96
N LEU A 782 37.06 -7.16 -6.41
CA LEU A 782 38.07 -7.91 -5.68
C LEU A 782 39.06 -6.99 -4.97
N VAL A 783 39.39 -7.30 -3.72
CA VAL A 783 40.45 -6.61 -2.98
C VAL A 783 41.65 -7.54 -2.78
N THR A 784 42.85 -7.03 -3.12
CA THR A 784 44.12 -7.77 -3.07
C THR A 784 45.18 -7.02 -2.25
N LYS A 785 46.18 -7.77 -1.74
CA LYS A 785 47.35 -7.18 -1.04
C LYS A 785 48.36 -6.53 -1.99
N ASP A 786 48.52 -7.10 -3.17
CA ASP A 786 49.45 -6.65 -4.21
C ASP A 786 48.70 -6.30 -5.49
N SER A 787 49.29 -5.42 -6.31
CA SER A 787 48.83 -5.08 -7.67
C SER A 787 49.08 -6.24 -8.65
N THR A 788 48.53 -7.42 -8.36
CA THR A 788 48.46 -8.51 -9.31
C THR A 788 47.29 -8.24 -10.23
N GLU A 789 47.57 -7.95 -11.50
CA GLU A 789 46.59 -8.20 -12.56
C GLU A 789 46.02 -9.59 -12.34
N LEU A 790 44.69 -9.73 -12.39
CA LEU A 790 44.07 -11.05 -12.51
C LEU A 790 44.80 -11.79 -13.63
N PRO A 791 45.11 -13.09 -13.49
CA PRO A 791 45.70 -13.84 -14.59
C PRO A 791 44.79 -13.62 -15.79
N GLY A 792 45.29 -12.88 -16.79
CA GLY A 792 44.55 -12.63 -18.00
C GLY A 792 44.08 -13.99 -18.47
N ILE A 793 42.77 -14.15 -18.61
CA ILE A 793 42.22 -15.38 -19.16
C ILE A 793 42.94 -15.52 -20.50
N GLN A 794 43.91 -16.44 -20.58
CA GLN A 794 44.33 -16.94 -21.86
C GLN A 794 43.13 -17.73 -22.34
N LEU A 795 42.27 -17.04 -23.07
CA LEU A 795 41.43 -17.62 -24.11
C LEU A 795 42.41 -18.36 -25.03
N SER A 796 42.73 -19.58 -24.65
CA SER A 796 43.21 -20.58 -25.58
C SER A 796 42.02 -20.90 -26.45
N ASP A 797 41.99 -20.24 -27.62
CA ASP A 797 41.09 -20.51 -28.75
C ASP A 797 39.69 -21.01 -28.38
N ILE A 798 38.91 -20.14 -27.74
CA ILE A 798 37.47 -20.11 -28.02
C ILE A 798 37.26 -18.85 -28.82
N GLN A 799 36.96 -19.02 -30.11
CA GLN A 799 36.57 -17.94 -31.01
C GLN A 799 35.42 -17.15 -30.36
N SER A 800 35.75 -16.00 -29.80
CA SER A 800 34.80 -14.94 -29.58
C SER A 800 34.38 -14.42 -30.96
N VAL A 801 33.11 -14.64 -31.27
CA VAL A 801 32.41 -13.87 -32.29
C VAL A 801 32.29 -12.45 -31.73
N GLU A 802 33.20 -11.58 -32.12
CA GLU A 802 33.05 -10.13 -31.96
C GLU A 802 31.84 -9.68 -32.80
N ASP A 803 30.77 -9.27 -32.13
CA ASP A 803 29.75 -8.38 -32.70
C ASP A 803 30.38 -7.00 -32.89
N LYS A 804 31.10 -6.83 -33.99
CA LYS A 804 31.37 -5.52 -34.58
C LYS A 804 30.09 -5.05 -35.27
N ASN A 805 29.41 -4.10 -34.65
CA ASN A 805 28.50 -3.19 -35.35
C ASN A 805 29.30 -2.29 -36.31
N ASP A 806 29.74 -2.87 -37.44
CA ASP A 806 30.06 -2.15 -38.66
C ASP A 806 28.78 -2.05 -39.51
N PHE A 807 27.99 -1.01 -39.25
CA PHE A 807 26.89 -0.58 -40.12
C PHE A 807 27.48 0.19 -41.34
N PRO A 808 27.93 -0.50 -42.40
CA PRO A 808 27.46 -0.14 -43.74
C PRO A 808 27.25 -1.32 -44.72
N SER A 809 27.20 -2.58 -44.28
CA SER A 809 27.17 -3.73 -45.21
C SER A 809 25.80 -4.42 -45.38
N ILE A 810 24.86 -4.29 -44.43
CA ILE A 810 23.54 -4.93 -44.54
C ILE A 810 22.58 -4.15 -45.46
N ALA A 811 22.65 -2.81 -45.46
CA ALA A 811 21.89 -2.00 -46.39
C ALA A 811 22.26 -2.30 -47.86
N ALA A 812 23.54 -2.58 -48.15
CA ALA A 812 24.01 -2.92 -49.49
C ALA A 812 23.53 -4.31 -49.96
N ILE A 813 23.41 -5.28 -49.03
CA ILE A 813 22.92 -6.63 -49.34
C ILE A 813 21.39 -6.63 -49.52
N VAL A 814 20.65 -5.88 -48.68
CA VAL A 814 19.19 -5.72 -48.83
C VAL A 814 18.87 -4.95 -50.12
N ILE A 815 19.59 -3.88 -50.43
CA ILE A 815 19.48 -3.17 -51.72
C ILE A 815 19.88 -4.09 -52.89
N GLY A 816 20.92 -4.91 -52.74
CA GLY A 816 21.34 -5.90 -53.74
C GLY A 816 20.28 -6.97 -54.01
N ILE A 817 19.62 -7.48 -52.98
CA ILE A 817 18.53 -8.48 -53.08
C ILE A 817 17.27 -7.84 -53.68
N ILE A 818 16.96 -6.59 -53.33
CA ILE A 818 15.84 -5.84 -53.93
C ILE A 818 16.12 -5.55 -55.41
N ILE A 819 17.35 -5.18 -55.79
CA ILE A 819 17.74 -4.95 -57.19
C ILE A 819 17.71 -6.25 -57.99
N VAL A 820 18.25 -7.35 -57.46
CA VAL A 820 18.23 -8.66 -58.13
C VAL A 820 16.80 -9.21 -58.23
N GLY A 821 15.98 -9.04 -57.18
CA GLY A 821 14.56 -9.37 -57.18
C GLY A 821 13.76 -8.55 -58.21
N SER A 822 14.05 -7.26 -58.32
CA SER A 822 13.42 -6.36 -59.31
C SER A 822 13.85 -6.68 -60.74
N ILE A 823 15.12 -7.02 -60.97
CA ILE A 823 15.65 -7.45 -62.28
C ILE A 823 15.05 -8.81 -62.68
N LEU A 824 14.91 -9.76 -61.74
CA LEU A 824 14.28 -11.05 -61.98
C LEU A 824 12.76 -10.93 -62.24
N TYR A 825 12.08 -10.02 -61.53
CA TYR A 825 10.67 -9.70 -61.75
C TYR A 825 10.45 -9.04 -63.13
N LEU A 826 11.28 -8.08 -63.51
CA LEU A 826 11.24 -7.44 -64.84
C LEU A 826 11.61 -8.40 -65.98
N ARG A 827 12.53 -9.36 -65.76
CA ARG A 827 12.82 -10.44 -66.73
C ARG A 827 11.67 -11.45 -66.85
N ARG A 828 10.96 -11.76 -65.76
CA ARG A 828 9.75 -12.61 -65.80
C ARG A 828 8.56 -11.88 -66.45
N SER A 829 8.39 -10.57 -66.23
CA SER A 829 7.31 -9.80 -66.88
C SER A 829 7.56 -9.60 -68.38
N ARG A 830 8.82 -9.41 -68.82
CA ARG A 830 9.18 -9.39 -70.26
C ARG A 830 9.06 -10.76 -70.96
N LYS A 831 9.25 -11.88 -70.26
CA LYS A 831 8.96 -13.22 -70.81
C LYS A 831 7.45 -13.54 -70.87
N LYS A 832 6.63 -12.93 -70.02
CA LYS A 832 5.16 -13.03 -70.10
C LYS A 832 4.54 -12.15 -71.21
N SER A 833 5.22 -11.08 -71.65
CA SER A 833 4.72 -10.22 -72.76
C SER A 833 5.12 -10.67 -74.17
N GLN A 834 5.84 -11.79 -74.33
CA GLN A 834 6.13 -12.42 -75.64
C GLN A 834 5.35 -13.74 -75.87
N GLY A 835 4.37 -14.04 -75.01
CA GLY A 835 3.54 -15.24 -75.09
C GLY A 835 2.04 -14.96 -75.26
N ILE A 836 1.65 -13.93 -76.02
CA ILE A 836 0.27 -13.78 -76.52
C ILE A 836 0.33 -13.23 -77.95
N ARG A 837 0.46 -14.17 -78.91
CA ARG A 837 0.03 -14.03 -80.31
C ARG A 837 -0.77 -15.29 -80.62
N HIS A 838 -2.06 -15.25 -80.33
CA HIS A 838 -3.15 -15.66 -81.20
C HIS A 838 -4.45 -15.06 -80.69
#